data_AF-A0A1I0U5H0-F1
#
_entry.id   AF-A0A1I0U5H0-F1
#
_cell.length_a   1.000
_cell.length_b   1.000
_cell.length_c   1.000
_cell.angle_alpha   90.00
_cell.angle_beta   90.00
_cell.angle_gamma   90.00
#
_symmetry.space_group_name_H-M   'P 1'
#
loop_
_entity.id
_entity.type
_entity.pdbx_description
1 polymer ?
#
loop_
_entity_poly.entity_id
_entity_poly.type
_entity_poly.pdbx_seq_one_letter_code
_entity_poly.pdbx_strand_id
1 'polypeptide(L)'
;MRNNKLYVLLISIIFGLGIYSPLFAQLSDKTAVDKINSQVSELTEKGDIPGLSIVVIENNQSLIKSYGYADAELKKPVIPKTLFQIGSCSKAFTALAIAQLIRQEKINPQAYVTDYIPWFHPLYKKKAVGITVNQLLHHTSGIAWSTISSIPQSDDKNALEKTIRIVAELPLNRLPGEKYEYATVNYDVLALIIEKVTGQTFEHYMQQNIINELRLQYTTVGKPVDNKLMSKGYKIGFFKARFYEAPVFKGNNAAGYVTTNAIDMAEWLKFQLGMKVSNLYPLAKNNHNRDETVPLHGMDAYAEGWEVALNGTREIFHGGLNPNFSAHILLRPDRKLAVAVIANSNSTYTPVIAKKIMQLLTAEKKENEPGPGDNNDTIYAMIFFGLMCYLFITILFITSLIKDLVKKERSYRNISFAMIAHFLLAICFILPFLYGFYFLPKAFLGFNWESIFVWSPISLSYLIAAGSAVIILTYVAYFLNSCFPAEHKQKEVIPGVVLFSLLSGLANVILIVLVTSLVGSKIPLHYILSYYALILIVYLFGRRFVQMNLTKLTRGIVYDLKVKLLSKIFTTSYQHFEKIDRGKIYTALNDDVDLIGQSASTLVSLVTSIITTIGVFVYLGSISLEVTIAVIVLFIVFSLAYYLVVQRTNVYFKEAREERNVYMRLISGIVDGFKELSLQVNKKILYRNEVINSAKAYRNKRSVADIRFINAFLVGESLLLVLLAVVAFCVPKLYPEIPVYTALNFVIILLYMIGPINTILGAVPQLLQFKIAWQKIQTFLAQIPANQELNKKVEGTTASRVKSIRLEQVRFHYKNAQNTDFGIGPINLEIKSGQIIFIIGGNGSGKTTLAKLITGLYAPDDGTVLINNEKIDSHNLGEYFSTVFSPFHLFEKLYNIDCADKGESIQKYLELLDLEKKVTISDNKYSSINLSAGQRKRLALLQCYLEDSPIYLFDEWAADQDPSYRLFFYRKLLPEMKKSGKIVIAITHDDHYFDVADHVFKMDDGKMSIVEIGTGNENPKDHYGYKTPSLS
;
A
#
# COMPACT_ATOMS: atom_id res chain seq x y z
N MET A 1 -13.86 24.65 -28.14
CA MET A 1 -12.69 25.55 -28.33
C MET A 1 -12.04 26.08 -27.03
N ARG A 2 -12.56 25.82 -25.82
CA ARG A 2 -11.97 26.31 -24.56
C ARG A 2 -10.84 25.43 -23.97
N ASN A 3 -10.62 24.23 -24.53
CA ASN A 3 -9.57 23.28 -24.08
C ASN A 3 -8.16 23.57 -24.64
N ASN A 4 -8.03 24.30 -25.76
CA ASN A 4 -6.72 24.57 -26.36
C ASN A 4 -5.85 25.49 -25.48
N LYS A 5 -6.46 26.35 -24.64
CA LYS A 5 -5.72 27.24 -23.75
C LYS A 5 -4.94 26.50 -22.65
N LEU A 6 -5.39 25.32 -22.24
CA LEU A 6 -4.68 24.53 -21.22
C LEU A 6 -3.50 23.76 -21.82
N TYR A 7 -3.63 23.24 -23.04
CA TYR A 7 -2.51 22.68 -23.79
C TYR A 7 -1.44 23.74 -24.06
N VAL A 8 -1.85 24.96 -24.44
CA VAL A 8 -0.94 26.10 -24.59
C VAL A 8 -0.29 26.46 -23.25
N LEU A 9 -1.01 26.48 -22.13
CA LEU A 9 -0.43 26.75 -20.80
C LEU A 9 0.56 25.66 -20.36
N LEU A 10 0.26 24.38 -20.59
CA LEU A 10 1.16 23.25 -20.29
C LEU A 10 2.42 23.28 -21.16
N ILE A 11 2.29 23.55 -22.46
CA ILE A 11 3.42 23.78 -23.36
C ILE A 11 4.21 25.02 -22.91
N SER A 12 3.53 26.06 -22.42
CA SER A 12 4.16 27.28 -21.89
C SER A 12 4.87 27.07 -20.55
N ILE A 13 4.43 26.13 -19.71
CA ILE A 13 5.11 25.74 -18.46
C ILE A 13 6.30 24.83 -18.77
N ILE A 14 6.16 23.91 -19.73
CA ILE A 14 7.26 23.06 -20.23
C ILE A 14 8.35 23.91 -20.90
N PHE A 15 7.99 24.99 -21.62
CA PHE A 15 8.95 25.96 -22.16
C PHE A 15 9.40 27.01 -21.13
N GLY A 16 8.57 27.37 -20.16
CA GLY A 16 8.87 28.36 -19.11
C GLY A 16 9.82 27.86 -18.02
N LEU A 17 9.87 26.54 -17.80
CA LEU A 17 10.88 25.91 -16.93
C LEU A 17 12.23 25.68 -17.64
N GLY A 18 12.32 25.98 -18.94
CA GLY A 18 13.55 25.87 -19.74
C GLY A 18 14.41 27.13 -19.80
N ILE A 19 14.05 28.20 -19.09
CA ILE A 19 14.81 29.46 -19.08
C ILE A 19 15.05 29.89 -17.63
N TYR A 20 15.92 29.17 -16.94
CA TYR A 20 16.72 29.77 -15.87
C TYR A 20 18.15 29.89 -16.36
N SER A 21 18.53 31.12 -16.66
CA SER A 21 19.93 31.52 -16.83
C SER A 21 20.68 31.21 -15.54
N PRO A 22 21.87 30.59 -15.57
CA PRO A 22 22.74 30.62 -14.41
C PRO A 22 23.31 32.04 -14.33
N LEU A 23 22.72 32.85 -13.45
CA LEU A 23 23.34 34.06 -12.95
C LEU A 23 24.37 33.60 -11.90
N PHE A 24 25.55 33.18 -12.35
CA PHE A 24 26.67 32.92 -11.46
C PHE A 24 27.70 34.05 -11.55
N ALA A 25 27.60 34.88 -10.51
CA ALA A 25 28.66 35.48 -9.71
C ALA A 25 30.01 35.77 -10.39
N GLN A 26 30.40 37.05 -10.35
CA GLN A 26 31.80 37.48 -10.40
C GLN A 26 32.59 36.74 -9.32
N LEU A 27 33.44 35.81 -9.74
CA LEU A 27 34.50 35.27 -8.90
C LEU A 27 35.57 36.34 -8.75
N SER A 28 35.67 36.90 -7.54
CA SER A 28 36.89 37.55 -7.08
C SER A 28 38.06 36.57 -7.21
N ASP A 29 39.21 37.02 -7.69
CA ASP A 29 40.45 36.25 -7.73
C ASP A 29 40.87 35.85 -6.31
N LYS A 30 40.39 34.68 -5.87
CA LYS A 30 40.83 33.99 -4.67
C LYS A 30 42.14 33.28 -5.00
N THR A 31 43.12 33.40 -4.11
CA THR A 31 44.40 32.69 -4.23
C THR A 31 44.18 31.16 -4.29
N ALA A 32 45.12 30.39 -4.85
CA ALA A 32 44.99 28.93 -4.93
C ALA A 32 44.70 28.28 -3.55
N VAL A 33 45.25 28.86 -2.47
CA VAL A 33 45.03 28.45 -1.09
C VAL A 33 43.58 28.68 -0.64
N ASP A 34 42.95 29.79 -1.03
CA ASP A 34 41.55 30.08 -0.70
C ASP A 34 40.58 29.14 -1.43
N LYS A 35 40.89 28.76 -2.67
CA LYS A 35 40.14 27.76 -3.44
C LYS A 35 40.23 26.38 -2.77
N ILE A 36 41.43 25.98 -2.35
CA ILE A 36 41.66 24.74 -1.60
C ILE A 36 40.87 24.75 -0.28
N ASN A 37 40.99 25.80 0.54
CA ASN A 37 40.28 25.88 1.82
C ASN A 37 38.76 25.78 1.65
N SER A 38 38.20 26.45 0.64
CA SER A 38 36.76 26.41 0.35
C SER A 38 36.29 25.02 -0.07
N GLN A 39 37.02 24.35 -0.97
CA GLN A 39 36.68 23.02 -1.47
C GLN A 39 36.83 21.95 -0.40
N VAL A 40 37.92 22.02 0.39
CA VAL A 40 38.13 21.13 1.53
C VAL A 40 37.00 21.26 2.53
N SER A 41 36.62 22.48 2.91
CA SER A 41 35.57 22.70 3.91
C SER A 41 34.23 22.12 3.44
N GLU A 42 33.86 22.34 2.17
CA GLU A 42 32.64 21.80 1.56
C GLU A 42 32.63 20.26 1.57
N LEU A 43 33.72 19.62 1.15
CA LEU A 43 33.82 18.17 1.09
C LEU A 43 33.93 17.53 2.48
N THR A 44 34.56 18.21 3.43
CA THR A 44 34.62 17.79 4.85
C THR A 44 33.22 17.76 5.45
N GLU A 45 32.40 18.78 5.16
CA GLU A 45 31.01 18.86 5.61
C GLU A 45 30.15 17.79 4.93
N LYS A 46 30.29 17.59 3.61
CA LYS A 46 29.55 16.56 2.86
C LYS A 46 29.87 15.13 3.32
N GLY A 47 31.14 14.86 3.67
CA GLY A 47 31.56 13.57 4.22
C GLY A 47 31.34 13.41 5.73
N ASP A 48 30.79 14.43 6.39
CA ASP A 48 30.70 14.57 7.84
C ASP A 48 32.00 14.14 8.55
N ILE A 49 33.15 14.57 8.04
CA ILE A 49 34.46 14.22 8.58
C ILE A 49 34.73 15.10 9.81
N PRO A 50 34.79 14.55 11.05
CA PRO A 50 34.86 15.38 12.25
C PRO A 50 36.15 16.18 12.35
N GLY A 51 37.28 15.61 11.92
CA GLY A 51 38.57 16.27 11.91
C GLY A 51 39.54 15.66 10.91
N LEU A 52 40.32 16.51 10.23
CA LEU A 52 41.35 16.08 9.31
C LEU A 52 42.54 17.04 9.29
N SER A 53 43.67 16.57 8.80
CA SER A 53 44.80 17.42 8.44
C SER A 53 45.23 17.17 7.00
N ILE A 54 45.65 18.25 6.36
CA ILE A 54 46.12 18.29 4.98
C ILE A 54 47.56 18.76 4.99
N VAL A 55 48.38 18.06 4.21
CA VAL A 55 49.77 18.40 3.95
C VAL A 55 49.95 18.55 2.45
N VAL A 56 50.40 19.71 2.00
CA VAL A 56 50.77 19.97 0.61
C VAL A 56 52.25 20.33 0.57
N ILE A 57 53.02 19.64 -0.28
CA ILE A 57 54.42 19.96 -0.56
C ILE A 57 54.52 20.46 -1.99
N GLU A 58 55.06 21.65 -2.20
CA GLU A 58 55.31 22.22 -3.53
C GLU A 58 56.65 22.95 -3.51
N ASN A 59 57.59 22.59 -4.41
CA ASN A 59 58.88 23.26 -4.55
C ASN A 59 59.64 23.50 -3.22
N ASN A 60 59.66 22.48 -2.35
CA ASN A 60 60.28 22.47 -1.01
C ASN A 60 59.56 23.29 0.08
N GLN A 61 58.43 23.93 -0.23
CA GLN A 61 57.55 24.55 0.76
C GLN A 61 56.50 23.54 1.23
N SER A 62 56.15 23.58 2.52
CA SER A 62 55.12 22.74 3.11
C SER A 62 53.98 23.59 3.65
N LEU A 63 52.76 23.35 3.16
CA LEU A 63 51.53 23.90 3.70
C LEU A 63 50.84 22.82 4.54
N ILE A 64 50.67 23.09 5.84
CA ILE A 64 49.89 22.24 6.74
C ILE A 64 48.63 23.00 7.14
N LYS A 65 47.47 22.36 6.97
CA LYS A 65 46.18 22.89 7.43
C LYS A 65 45.40 21.80 8.15
N SER A 66 44.87 22.13 9.32
CA SER A 66 44.05 21.24 10.14
C SER A 66 42.63 21.80 10.21
N TYR A 67 41.65 20.90 10.15
CA TYR A 67 40.22 21.22 10.10
C TYR A 67 39.47 20.40 11.14
N GLY A 68 38.42 20.97 11.71
CA GLY A 68 37.52 20.28 12.63
C GLY A 68 38.14 19.91 13.97
N TYR A 69 37.70 18.79 14.53
CA TYR A 69 37.94 18.37 15.90
C TYR A 69 38.60 16.99 15.98
N ALA A 70 39.66 16.89 16.77
CA ALA A 70 40.27 15.64 17.18
C ALA A 70 39.35 14.86 18.14
N ASP A 71 38.51 15.58 18.90
CA ASP A 71 37.40 15.04 19.69
C ASP A 71 36.20 15.96 19.49
N ALA A 72 35.21 15.51 18.72
CA ALA A 72 34.01 16.27 18.37
C ALA A 72 33.09 16.53 19.57
N GLU A 73 33.07 15.64 20.57
CA GLU A 73 32.21 15.78 21.76
C GLU A 73 32.76 16.87 22.68
N LEU A 74 34.07 16.85 22.93
CA LEU A 74 34.77 17.86 23.73
C LEU A 74 35.15 19.12 22.92
N LYS A 75 34.83 19.15 21.62
CA LYS A 75 35.25 20.20 20.67
C LYS A 75 36.75 20.49 20.72
N LYS A 76 37.58 19.47 20.95
CA LYS A 76 39.04 19.59 20.95
C LYS A 76 39.50 19.75 19.50
N PRO A 77 40.11 20.88 19.09
CA PRO A 77 40.45 21.12 17.70
C PRO A 77 41.54 20.15 17.21
N VAL A 78 41.53 19.83 15.92
CA VAL A 78 42.69 19.21 15.27
C VAL A 78 43.81 20.25 15.20
N ILE A 79 44.99 19.87 15.68
CA ILE A 79 46.22 20.65 15.57
C ILE A 79 47.24 19.88 14.72
N PRO A 80 48.30 20.52 14.19
CA PRO A 80 49.31 19.82 13.39
C PRO A 80 49.98 18.62 14.08
N LYS A 81 49.96 18.57 15.41
CA LYS A 81 50.47 17.47 16.24
C LYS A 81 49.48 16.34 16.53
N THR A 82 48.20 16.51 16.16
CA THR A 82 47.16 15.49 16.36
C THR A 82 47.51 14.23 15.58
N LEU A 83 47.41 13.08 16.24
CA LEU A 83 47.75 11.79 15.68
C LEU A 83 46.53 11.13 15.02
N PHE A 84 46.78 10.51 13.86
CA PHE A 84 45.83 9.76 13.05
C PHE A 84 46.46 8.44 12.62
N GLN A 85 45.64 7.39 12.47
CA GLN A 85 46.06 6.17 11.79
C GLN A 85 45.94 6.35 10.28
N ILE A 86 46.94 5.92 9.51
CA ILE A 86 46.97 6.12 8.05
C ILE A 86 46.54 4.91 7.23
N GLY A 87 46.01 3.87 7.89
CA GLY A 87 45.54 2.67 7.22
C GLY A 87 46.62 2.05 6.32
N SER A 88 46.21 1.57 5.15
CA SER A 88 47.09 0.91 4.17
C SER A 88 48.28 1.73 3.68
N CYS A 89 48.32 3.06 3.87
CA CYS A 89 49.52 3.85 3.60
C CYS A 89 50.73 3.40 4.45
N SER A 90 50.49 2.63 5.52
CA SER A 90 51.52 1.97 6.33
C SER A 90 52.44 1.04 5.52
N LYS A 91 51.94 0.46 4.42
CA LYS A 91 52.68 -0.49 3.58
C LYS A 91 53.94 0.13 2.98
N ALA A 92 53.92 1.41 2.61
CA ALA A 92 55.09 2.13 2.11
C ALA A 92 56.25 2.17 3.13
N PHE A 93 55.94 2.24 4.44
CA PHE A 93 56.96 2.17 5.49
C PHE A 93 57.54 0.76 5.60
N THR A 94 56.69 -0.26 5.60
CA THR A 94 57.10 -1.67 5.65
C THR A 94 57.93 -2.08 4.44
N ALA A 95 57.56 -1.62 3.23
CA ALA A 95 58.33 -1.86 2.03
C ALA A 95 59.72 -1.22 2.09
N LEU A 96 59.84 -0.01 2.67
CA LEU A 96 61.14 0.63 2.87
C LEU A 96 62.04 -0.17 3.82
N ALA A 97 61.46 -0.77 4.87
CA ALA A 97 62.17 -1.68 5.77
C ALA A 97 62.68 -2.95 5.06
N ILE A 98 61.85 -3.55 4.22
CA ILE A 98 62.28 -4.70 3.40
C ILE A 98 63.39 -4.31 2.44
N ALA A 99 63.27 -3.18 1.74
CA ALA A 99 64.30 -2.68 0.84
C ALA A 99 65.64 -2.41 1.57
N GLN A 100 65.58 -1.92 2.82
CA GLN A 100 66.78 -1.75 3.66
C GLN A 100 67.45 -3.09 3.97
N LEU A 101 66.69 -4.12 4.33
CA LEU A 101 67.22 -5.46 4.60
C LEU A 101 67.73 -6.17 3.34
N ILE A 102 67.12 -5.92 2.18
CA ILE A 102 67.62 -6.38 0.88
C ILE A 102 68.98 -5.76 0.58
N ARG A 103 69.13 -4.45 0.78
CA ARG A 103 70.43 -3.76 0.61
C ARG A 103 71.51 -4.25 1.59
N GLN A 104 71.11 -4.71 2.78
CA GLN A 104 72.00 -5.32 3.76
C GLN A 104 72.29 -6.80 3.48
N GLU A 105 71.81 -7.35 2.35
CA GLU A 105 71.93 -8.76 1.95
C GLU A 105 71.31 -9.75 2.97
N LYS A 106 70.43 -9.26 3.85
CA LYS A 106 69.73 -10.08 4.85
C LYS A 106 68.45 -10.71 4.32
N ILE A 107 67.84 -10.10 3.29
CA ILE A 107 66.67 -10.63 2.59
C ILE A 107 66.99 -10.69 1.09
N ASN A 108 66.65 -11.81 0.45
CA ASN A 108 66.70 -11.95 -1.00
C ASN A 108 65.26 -11.82 -1.55
N PRO A 109 64.97 -10.86 -2.45
CA PRO A 109 63.62 -10.68 -3.00
C PRO A 109 63.12 -11.90 -3.78
N GLN A 110 64.02 -12.73 -4.32
CA GLN A 110 63.68 -13.94 -5.08
C GLN A 110 63.63 -15.20 -4.22
N ALA A 111 64.03 -15.13 -2.94
CA ALA A 111 63.92 -16.26 -2.04
C ALA A 111 62.45 -16.56 -1.71
N TYR A 112 62.18 -17.83 -1.39
CA TYR A 112 60.84 -18.24 -0.97
C TYR A 112 60.61 -17.83 0.47
N VAL A 113 59.35 -17.52 0.80
CA VAL A 113 58.95 -17.21 2.19
C VAL A 113 59.29 -18.35 3.14
N THR A 114 59.25 -19.61 2.66
CA THR A 114 59.64 -20.81 3.42
C THR A 114 61.09 -20.79 3.88
N ASP A 115 61.97 -20.06 3.20
CA ASP A 115 63.39 -19.96 3.57
C ASP A 115 63.57 -19.15 4.87
N TYR A 116 62.62 -18.25 5.17
CA TYR A 116 62.59 -17.43 6.38
C TYR A 116 61.59 -17.94 7.44
N ILE A 117 60.49 -18.55 6.98
CA ILE A 117 59.40 -19.06 7.80
C ILE A 117 59.12 -20.51 7.38
N PRO A 118 59.86 -21.50 7.93
CA PRO A 118 59.86 -22.88 7.42
C PRO A 118 58.50 -23.59 7.41
N TRP A 119 57.54 -23.13 8.20
CA TRP A 119 56.21 -23.73 8.29
C TRP A 119 55.17 -23.05 7.37
N PHE A 120 55.52 -22.00 6.63
CA PHE A 120 54.60 -21.26 5.77
C PHE A 120 54.45 -21.95 4.40
N HIS A 121 53.53 -22.92 4.32
CA HIS A 121 53.26 -23.70 3.10
C HIS A 121 51.84 -23.46 2.57
N PRO A 122 51.57 -22.34 1.88
CA PRO A 122 50.25 -22.04 1.37
C PRO A 122 49.82 -23.04 0.28
N LEU A 123 48.53 -23.31 0.21
CA LEU A 123 47.98 -24.35 -0.67
C LEU A 123 47.25 -23.71 -1.87
N TYR A 124 47.61 -24.08 -3.09
CA TYR A 124 46.80 -23.82 -4.29
C TYR A 124 46.24 -25.14 -4.81
N LYS A 125 44.91 -25.26 -4.93
CA LYS A 125 44.23 -26.52 -5.33
C LYS A 125 44.73 -27.75 -4.55
N LYS A 126 44.87 -27.60 -3.22
CA LYS A 126 45.37 -28.61 -2.27
C LYS A 126 46.83 -29.05 -2.47
N LYS A 127 47.63 -28.31 -3.26
CA LYS A 127 49.06 -28.53 -3.42
C LYS A 127 49.84 -27.37 -2.81
N ALA A 128 50.90 -27.67 -2.08
CA ALA A 128 51.80 -26.65 -1.56
C ALA A 128 52.51 -25.92 -2.70
N VAL A 129 52.54 -24.60 -2.65
CA VAL A 129 53.23 -23.75 -3.62
C VAL A 129 54.10 -22.73 -2.89
N GLY A 130 55.24 -22.37 -3.50
CA GLY A 130 56.14 -21.36 -2.98
C GLY A 130 55.67 -19.95 -3.36
N ILE A 131 55.77 -19.02 -2.41
CA ILE A 131 55.60 -17.57 -2.62
C ILE A 131 56.95 -16.92 -2.40
N THR A 132 57.37 -16.01 -3.27
CA THR A 132 58.61 -15.23 -3.09
C THR A 132 58.36 -13.93 -2.34
N VAL A 133 59.40 -13.36 -1.73
CA VAL A 133 59.31 -12.04 -1.06
C VAL A 133 58.84 -10.96 -2.04
N ASN A 134 59.33 -10.98 -3.29
CA ASN A 134 58.92 -10.04 -4.33
C ASN A 134 57.42 -10.14 -4.66
N GLN A 135 56.86 -11.35 -4.66
CA GLN A 135 55.43 -11.57 -4.91
C GLN A 135 54.55 -11.03 -3.77
N LEU A 136 55.04 -11.04 -2.53
CA LEU A 136 54.35 -10.39 -1.40
C LEU A 136 54.34 -8.87 -1.58
N LEU A 137 55.50 -8.27 -1.88
CA LEU A 137 55.67 -6.82 -2.06
C LEU A 137 54.74 -6.26 -3.15
N HIS A 138 54.51 -7.01 -4.23
CA HIS A 138 53.75 -6.59 -5.40
C HIS A 138 52.31 -7.09 -5.46
N HIS A 139 51.80 -7.75 -4.40
CA HIS A 139 50.46 -8.34 -4.39
C HIS A 139 50.21 -9.36 -5.52
N THR A 140 51.24 -10.13 -5.88
CA THR A 140 51.16 -11.22 -6.88
C THR A 140 51.26 -12.61 -6.25
N SER A 141 51.16 -12.68 -4.91
CA SER A 141 51.24 -13.91 -4.11
C SER A 141 50.12 -14.95 -4.32
N GLY A 142 48.97 -14.55 -4.89
CA GLY A 142 47.77 -15.38 -4.97
C GLY A 142 46.95 -15.48 -3.67
N ILE A 143 47.37 -14.83 -2.57
CA ILE A 143 46.59 -14.70 -1.35
C ILE A 143 45.34 -13.86 -1.63
N ALA A 144 44.17 -14.32 -1.19
CA ALA A 144 42.91 -13.65 -1.48
C ALA A 144 42.72 -12.37 -0.63
N TRP A 145 42.09 -11.34 -1.21
CA TRP A 145 41.69 -10.12 -0.48
C TRP A 145 40.85 -10.43 0.77
N SER A 146 39.97 -11.42 0.71
CA SER A 146 39.05 -11.79 1.79
C SER A 146 39.75 -12.27 3.07
N THR A 147 41.04 -12.61 3.00
CA THR A 147 41.85 -13.00 4.18
C THR A 147 41.95 -11.91 5.24
N ILE A 148 41.67 -10.64 4.90
CA ILE A 148 41.57 -9.55 5.87
C ILE A 148 40.50 -9.81 6.95
N SER A 149 39.43 -10.55 6.61
CA SER A 149 38.37 -10.93 7.56
C SER A 149 38.76 -12.08 8.51
N SER A 150 39.90 -12.72 8.25
CA SER A 150 40.46 -13.80 9.07
C SER A 150 41.50 -13.30 10.08
N ILE A 151 41.83 -12.01 10.07
CA ILE A 151 42.78 -11.41 11.01
C ILE A 151 42.13 -11.39 12.40
N PRO A 152 42.70 -12.07 13.42
CA PRO A 152 42.10 -12.13 14.74
C PRO A 152 42.22 -10.77 15.45
N GLN A 153 41.15 -10.37 16.14
CA GLN A 153 41.21 -9.27 17.11
C GLN A 153 42.14 -9.67 18.26
N SER A 154 43.26 -8.96 18.42
CA SER A 154 44.27 -9.24 19.45
C SER A 154 45.27 -8.09 19.60
N ASP A 155 45.70 -7.81 20.84
CA ASP A 155 46.88 -6.96 21.19
C ASP A 155 48.07 -7.80 21.72
N ASP A 156 47.98 -9.14 21.60
CA ASP A 156 49.00 -10.06 22.13
C ASP A 156 50.36 -9.84 21.48
N LYS A 157 51.44 -10.24 22.17
CA LYS A 157 52.79 -10.19 21.59
C LYS A 157 52.96 -11.08 20.36
N ASN A 158 52.25 -12.21 20.29
CA ASN A 158 52.31 -13.15 19.18
C ASN A 158 51.17 -12.97 18.15
N ALA A 159 50.47 -11.83 18.17
CA ALA A 159 49.35 -11.57 17.26
C ALA A 159 49.74 -11.68 15.78
N LEU A 160 50.93 -11.19 15.40
CA LEU A 160 51.45 -11.28 14.03
C LEU A 160 51.64 -12.72 13.56
N GLU A 161 52.32 -13.55 14.35
CA GLU A 161 52.52 -14.96 14.02
C GLU A 161 51.19 -15.73 13.96
N LYS A 162 50.25 -15.45 14.89
CA LYS A 162 48.89 -16.02 14.86
C LYS A 162 48.16 -15.70 13.56
N THR A 163 48.19 -14.44 13.10
CA THR A 163 47.58 -14.04 11.82
C THR A 163 48.14 -14.86 10.65
N ILE A 164 49.46 -15.01 10.59
CA ILE A 164 50.13 -15.68 9.46
C ILE A 164 49.88 -17.18 9.48
N ARG A 165 49.79 -17.81 10.67
CA ARG A 165 49.38 -19.21 10.79
C ARG A 165 47.98 -19.46 10.26
N ILE A 166 47.03 -18.59 10.57
CA ILE A 166 45.65 -18.68 10.04
C ILE A 166 45.68 -18.57 8.51
N VAL A 167 46.43 -17.61 7.96
CA VAL A 167 46.48 -17.40 6.51
C VAL A 167 47.23 -18.50 5.77
N ALA A 168 48.26 -19.10 6.37
CA ALA A 168 48.99 -20.23 5.79
C ALA A 168 48.09 -21.46 5.54
N GLU A 169 47.02 -21.62 6.32
CA GLU A 169 46.04 -22.71 6.18
C GLU A 169 44.97 -22.43 5.11
N LEU A 170 44.85 -21.17 4.65
CA LEU A 170 43.84 -20.79 3.67
C LEU A 170 44.33 -21.07 2.24
N PRO A 171 43.45 -21.57 1.35
CA PRO A 171 43.82 -21.81 -0.03
C PRO A 171 44.03 -20.50 -0.79
N LEU A 172 45.06 -20.46 -1.62
CA LEU A 172 45.29 -19.37 -2.56
C LEU A 172 44.20 -19.33 -3.64
N ASN A 173 43.82 -18.12 -4.04
CA ASN A 173 42.84 -17.90 -5.10
C ASN A 173 43.44 -18.19 -6.49
N ARG A 174 44.75 -17.94 -6.63
CA ARG A 174 45.51 -18.03 -7.89
C ARG A 174 46.92 -18.59 -7.66
N LEU A 175 47.59 -18.94 -8.75
CA LEU A 175 49.01 -19.28 -8.68
C LEU A 175 49.84 -18.02 -8.38
N PRO A 176 50.85 -18.11 -7.49
CA PRO A 176 51.78 -17.00 -7.26
C PRO A 176 52.46 -16.58 -8.57
N GLY A 177 52.49 -15.27 -8.86
CA GLY A 177 53.03 -14.69 -10.08
C GLY A 177 52.09 -14.69 -11.29
N GLU A 178 50.85 -15.18 -11.16
CA GLU A 178 49.89 -15.22 -12.28
C GLU A 178 49.25 -13.86 -12.57
N LYS A 179 48.83 -13.15 -11.52
CA LYS A 179 48.07 -11.89 -11.60
C LYS A 179 48.19 -11.09 -10.31
N TYR A 180 48.04 -9.77 -10.42
CA TYR A 180 47.79 -8.89 -9.29
C TYR A 180 46.47 -9.22 -8.56
N GLU A 181 46.53 -9.37 -7.25
CA GLU A 181 45.41 -9.47 -6.32
C GLU A 181 45.79 -8.86 -4.97
N TYR A 182 45.23 -7.68 -4.66
CA TYR A 182 45.53 -6.98 -3.40
C TYR A 182 45.14 -7.84 -2.19
N ALA A 183 46.11 -8.06 -1.29
CA ALA A 183 45.90 -8.77 -0.03
C ALA A 183 46.74 -8.13 1.07
N THR A 184 46.07 -7.52 2.05
CA THR A 184 46.72 -6.81 3.17
C THR A 184 47.74 -7.70 3.90
N VAL A 185 47.42 -8.98 4.08
CA VAL A 185 48.24 -9.95 4.82
C VAL A 185 49.61 -10.19 4.19
N ASN A 186 49.82 -9.86 2.91
CA ASN A 186 51.15 -9.93 2.31
C ASN A 186 52.19 -9.15 3.11
N TYR A 187 51.81 -7.97 3.61
CA TYR A 187 52.68 -7.10 4.38
C TYR A 187 52.87 -7.56 5.82
N ASP A 188 51.92 -8.33 6.35
CA ASP A 188 52.06 -8.97 7.65
C ASP A 188 53.07 -10.12 7.56
N VAL A 189 53.04 -10.91 6.48
CA VAL A 189 54.07 -11.93 6.21
C VAL A 189 55.45 -11.29 6.09
N LEU A 190 55.58 -10.18 5.36
CA LEU A 190 56.83 -9.41 5.29
C LEU A 190 57.31 -8.95 6.66
N ALA A 191 56.40 -8.49 7.53
CA ALA A 191 56.76 -8.11 8.89
C ALA A 191 57.29 -9.28 9.73
N LEU A 192 56.71 -10.47 9.61
CA LEU A 192 57.24 -11.64 10.32
C LEU A 192 58.61 -12.06 9.78
N ILE A 193 58.86 -11.91 8.47
CA ILE A 193 60.21 -12.10 7.89
C ILE A 193 61.21 -11.13 8.54
N ILE A 194 60.84 -9.86 8.72
CA ILE A 194 61.68 -8.87 9.44
C ILE A 194 61.98 -9.39 10.85
N GLU A 195 60.99 -9.90 11.59
CA GLU A 195 61.22 -10.42 12.95
C GLU A 195 62.17 -11.62 12.98
N LYS A 196 62.00 -12.58 12.04
CA LYS A 196 62.85 -13.78 11.98
C LYS A 196 64.28 -13.46 11.57
N VAL A 197 64.47 -12.51 10.65
CA VAL A 197 65.80 -12.14 10.13
C VAL A 197 66.57 -11.24 11.09
N THR A 198 65.87 -10.37 11.82
CA THR A 198 66.52 -9.35 12.68
C THR A 198 66.57 -9.75 14.15
N GLY A 199 65.70 -10.66 14.59
CA GLY A 199 65.51 -11.01 16.01
C GLY A 199 64.80 -9.92 16.82
N GLN A 200 64.36 -8.82 16.20
CA GLN A 200 63.61 -7.74 16.84
C GLN A 200 62.12 -7.88 16.53
N THR A 201 61.24 -7.35 17.38
CA THR A 201 59.83 -7.23 16.98
C THR A 201 59.69 -6.23 15.84
N PHE A 202 58.68 -6.42 14.99
CA PHE A 202 58.47 -5.57 13.83
C PHE A 202 58.37 -4.09 14.22
N GLU A 203 57.59 -3.75 15.25
CA GLU A 203 57.44 -2.36 15.69
C GLU A 203 58.75 -1.76 16.19
N HIS A 204 59.60 -2.55 16.85
CA HIS A 204 60.89 -2.08 17.34
C HIS A 204 61.85 -1.81 16.19
N TYR A 205 61.92 -2.71 15.21
CA TYR A 205 62.73 -2.53 14.02
C TYR A 205 62.31 -1.29 13.24
N MET A 206 61.00 -1.11 13.02
CA MET A 206 60.44 0.05 12.35
C MET A 206 60.76 1.36 13.08
N GLN A 207 60.61 1.39 14.40
CA GLN A 207 60.90 2.58 15.20
C GLN A 207 62.37 2.98 15.09
N GLN A 208 63.29 2.02 15.24
CA GLN A 208 64.72 2.30 15.27
C GLN A 208 65.31 2.61 13.90
N ASN A 209 65.01 1.78 12.89
CA ASN A 209 65.77 1.77 11.63
C ASN A 209 65.13 2.60 10.52
N ILE A 210 63.83 2.92 10.64
CA ILE A 210 63.08 3.68 9.65
C ILE A 210 62.62 5.01 10.23
N ILE A 211 61.82 4.98 11.30
CA ILE A 211 61.15 6.17 11.84
C ILE A 211 62.16 7.14 12.47
N ASN A 212 63.01 6.66 13.38
CA ASN A 212 64.03 7.49 14.04
C ASN A 212 65.09 8.00 13.06
N GLU A 213 65.51 7.17 12.09
CA GLU A 213 66.47 7.53 11.04
C GLU A 213 65.94 8.68 10.17
N LEU A 214 64.64 8.68 9.87
CA LEU A 214 63.96 9.76 9.14
C LEU A 214 63.60 10.97 10.03
N ARG A 215 63.87 10.89 11.33
CA ARG A 215 63.56 11.92 12.35
C ARG A 215 62.06 12.26 12.41
N LEU A 216 61.21 11.25 12.28
CA LEU A 216 59.76 11.37 12.44
C LEU A 216 59.42 11.25 13.93
N GLN A 217 59.25 12.38 14.63
CA GLN A 217 59.22 12.43 16.11
C GLN A 217 57.94 11.86 16.73
N TYR A 218 56.83 11.91 15.99
CA TYR A 218 55.49 11.58 16.44
C TYR A 218 54.93 10.31 15.80
N THR A 219 55.62 9.80 14.78
CA THR A 219 55.21 8.60 14.03
C THR A 219 55.59 7.35 14.80
N THR A 220 54.66 6.40 14.91
CA THR A 220 54.88 5.10 15.54
C THR A 220 54.09 4.01 14.81
N VAL A 221 54.40 2.74 15.08
CA VAL A 221 53.63 1.58 14.61
C VAL A 221 52.77 1.04 15.75
N GLY A 222 51.47 0.90 15.51
CA GLY A 222 50.50 0.40 16.49
C GLY A 222 50.15 1.45 17.55
N LYS A 223 50.88 1.46 18.68
CA LYS A 223 50.56 2.34 19.82
C LYS A 223 51.12 3.76 19.59
N PRO A 224 50.34 4.81 19.85
CA PRO A 224 50.79 6.19 19.64
C PRO A 224 51.90 6.58 20.64
N VAL A 225 52.73 7.56 20.27
CA VAL A 225 53.77 8.11 21.15
C VAL A 225 53.19 8.79 22.40
N ASP A 226 52.02 9.42 22.27
CA ASP A 226 51.27 10.04 23.36
C ASP A 226 49.76 9.89 23.10
N ASN A 227 49.09 9.13 23.98
CA ASN A 227 47.63 8.94 23.92
C ASN A 227 46.85 10.27 24.00
N LYS A 228 47.40 11.33 24.59
CA LYS A 228 46.75 12.64 24.66
C LYS A 228 46.70 13.35 23.31
N LEU A 229 47.57 13.00 22.38
CA LEU A 229 47.60 13.55 21.02
C LEU A 229 46.77 12.73 20.03
N MET A 230 46.39 11.50 20.39
CA MET A 230 45.53 10.65 19.58
C MET A 230 44.15 11.27 19.39
N SER A 231 43.70 11.34 18.14
CA SER A 231 42.33 11.72 17.84
C SER A 231 41.36 10.56 18.11
N LYS A 232 40.12 10.87 18.48
CA LYS A 232 39.03 9.88 18.51
C LYS A 232 38.71 9.48 17.08
N GLY A 233 38.53 8.18 16.83
CA GLY A 233 38.09 7.67 15.53
C GLY A 233 36.57 7.68 15.40
N TYR A 234 36.09 7.97 14.20
CA TYR A 234 34.68 8.05 13.88
C TYR A 234 34.30 7.17 12.69
N LYS A 235 33.04 6.73 12.70
CA LYS A 235 32.46 5.88 11.68
C LYS A 235 31.11 6.43 11.24
N ILE A 236 30.84 6.43 9.95
CA ILE A 236 29.56 6.91 9.41
C ILE A 236 28.40 6.02 9.90
N GLY A 237 27.33 6.67 10.35
CA GLY A 237 26.16 6.04 10.95
C GLY A 237 24.98 7.00 11.12
N PHE A 238 23.87 6.72 10.43
CA PHE A 238 22.65 7.54 10.46
C PHE A 238 22.89 8.97 9.99
N PHE A 239 23.40 9.09 8.78
CA PHE A 239 23.75 10.31 8.05
C PHE A 239 24.88 11.14 8.68
N LYS A 240 25.52 10.63 9.74
CA LYS A 240 26.55 11.35 10.49
C LYS A 240 27.70 10.47 10.96
N ALA A 241 28.87 11.05 11.16
CA ALA A 241 29.98 10.45 11.86
C ALA A 241 29.65 10.26 13.34
N ARG A 242 29.88 9.05 13.83
CA ARG A 242 29.67 8.65 15.23
C ARG A 242 30.96 8.12 15.79
N PHE A 243 31.24 8.43 17.05
CA PHE A 243 32.39 7.86 17.74
C PHE A 243 32.33 6.33 17.64
N TYR A 244 33.45 5.72 17.26
CA TYR A 244 33.55 4.28 17.11
C TYR A 244 34.91 3.81 17.62
N GLU A 245 34.87 2.94 18.62
CA GLU A 245 36.05 2.26 19.14
C GLU A 245 36.28 1.00 18.30
N ALA A 246 37.25 1.09 17.39
CA ALA A 246 37.59 -0.02 16.51
C ALA A 246 38.29 -1.15 17.28
N PRO A 247 38.04 -2.42 16.94
CA PRO A 247 38.81 -3.54 17.45
C PRO A 247 40.31 -3.41 17.15
N VAL A 248 41.16 -3.93 18.04
CA VAL A 248 42.62 -3.90 17.87
C VAL A 248 43.06 -5.11 17.04
N PHE A 249 43.76 -4.85 15.93
CA PHE A 249 44.29 -5.86 15.02
C PHE A 249 45.82 -5.76 14.94
N LYS A 250 46.51 -6.02 16.06
CA LYS A 250 47.97 -5.84 16.14
C LYS A 250 48.75 -6.67 15.11
N GLY A 251 48.25 -7.86 14.76
CA GLY A 251 48.86 -8.69 13.72
C GLY A 251 48.85 -8.07 12.32
N ASN A 252 48.13 -6.95 12.13
CA ASN A 252 48.04 -6.19 10.88
C ASN A 252 48.81 -4.86 10.93
N ASN A 253 49.64 -4.65 11.95
CA ASN A 253 50.33 -3.37 12.18
C ASN A 253 51.15 -2.91 10.98
N ALA A 254 51.84 -3.85 10.32
CA ALA A 254 52.68 -3.61 9.17
C ALA A 254 51.93 -3.12 7.93
N ALA A 255 50.67 -3.53 7.82
CA ALA A 255 49.86 -3.24 6.67
C ALA A 255 48.89 -2.07 6.90
N GLY A 256 48.59 -1.68 8.14
CA GLY A 256 47.46 -0.77 8.42
C GLY A 256 47.57 0.21 9.60
N TYR A 257 48.52 0.06 10.53
CA TYR A 257 48.46 0.80 11.81
C TYR A 257 49.70 1.65 12.11
N VAL A 258 50.32 2.25 11.09
CA VAL A 258 51.18 3.43 11.32
C VAL A 258 50.30 4.59 11.81
N THR A 259 50.72 5.20 12.90
CA THR A 259 50.10 6.39 13.50
C THR A 259 51.04 7.56 13.33
N THR A 260 50.56 8.69 12.81
CA THR A 260 51.39 9.87 12.51
C THR A 260 50.58 11.16 12.62
N ASN A 261 51.24 12.32 12.47
CA ASN A 261 50.62 13.63 12.43
C ASN A 261 51.00 14.40 11.15
N ALA A 262 50.47 15.60 10.98
CA ALA A 262 50.71 16.40 9.78
C ALA A 262 52.17 16.88 9.64
N ILE A 263 52.87 17.10 10.75
CA ILE A 263 54.26 17.58 10.75
C ILE A 263 55.20 16.47 10.24
N ASP A 264 55.10 15.28 10.82
CA ASP A 264 55.89 14.13 10.40
C ASP A 264 55.50 13.67 9.00
N MET A 265 54.21 13.75 8.64
CA MET A 265 53.77 13.46 7.28
C MET A 265 54.43 14.41 6.27
N ALA A 266 54.57 15.69 6.58
CA ALA A 266 55.30 16.62 5.69
C ALA A 266 56.76 16.20 5.49
N GLU A 267 57.44 15.74 6.54
CA GLU A 267 58.80 15.23 6.47
C GLU A 267 58.90 13.91 5.69
N TRP A 268 57.92 13.03 5.85
CA TRP A 268 57.78 11.80 5.06
C TRP A 268 57.59 12.09 3.56
N LEU A 269 56.70 13.02 3.20
CA LEU A 269 56.48 13.41 1.81
C LEU A 269 57.72 14.06 1.18
N LYS A 270 58.40 14.97 1.90
CA LYS A 270 59.68 15.55 1.44
C LYS A 270 60.75 14.48 1.22
N PHE A 271 60.83 13.49 2.11
CA PHE A 271 61.71 12.34 1.93
C PHE A 271 61.36 11.55 0.66
N GLN A 272 60.09 11.22 0.44
CA GLN A 272 59.63 10.49 -0.75
C GLN A 272 59.88 11.25 -2.06
N LEU A 273 59.86 12.59 -2.03
CA LEU A 273 60.20 13.45 -3.17
C LEU A 273 61.71 13.66 -3.37
N GLY A 274 62.57 13.10 -2.51
CA GLY A 274 64.02 13.29 -2.59
C GLY A 274 64.51 14.67 -2.17
N MET A 275 63.70 15.42 -1.42
CA MET A 275 64.06 16.74 -0.91
C MET A 275 64.85 16.67 0.40
N LYS A 276 64.84 15.52 1.07
CA LYS A 276 65.56 15.28 2.33
C LYS A 276 66.76 14.38 2.08
N VAL A 277 67.94 14.82 2.50
CA VAL A 277 69.17 14.00 2.45
C VAL A 277 69.03 12.85 3.43
N SER A 278 68.97 11.62 2.91
CA SER A 278 68.91 10.39 3.71
C SER A 278 69.51 9.23 2.92
N ASN A 279 70.23 8.34 3.62
CA ASN A 279 70.78 7.12 3.04
C ASN A 279 69.69 6.12 2.59
N LEU A 280 68.44 6.32 3.03
CA LEU A 280 67.28 5.51 2.67
C LEU A 280 66.59 5.98 1.40
N TYR A 281 66.85 7.20 0.91
CA TYR A 281 66.13 7.74 -0.26
C TYR A 281 66.30 6.91 -1.54
N PRO A 282 67.49 6.39 -1.89
CA PRO A 282 67.62 5.52 -3.06
C PRO A 282 66.73 4.28 -3.00
N LEU A 283 66.47 3.75 -1.79
CA LEU A 283 65.57 2.63 -1.58
C LEU A 283 64.12 3.06 -1.81
N ALA A 284 63.68 4.15 -1.17
CA ALA A 284 62.34 4.70 -1.35
C ALA A 284 62.02 5.02 -2.83
N LYS A 285 63.00 5.56 -3.57
CA LYS A 285 62.87 5.82 -5.00
C LYS A 285 62.69 4.53 -5.81
N ASN A 286 63.32 3.42 -5.42
CA ASN A 286 63.14 2.13 -6.09
C ASN A 286 61.76 1.54 -5.82
N ASN A 287 61.22 1.72 -4.61
CA ASN A 287 59.87 1.28 -4.25
C ASN A 287 58.76 1.97 -5.06
N HIS A 288 59.07 3.05 -5.79
CA HIS A 288 58.14 3.71 -6.71
C HIS A 288 58.06 3.05 -8.10
N ASN A 289 58.91 2.06 -8.38
CA ASN A 289 58.88 1.33 -9.63
C ASN A 289 57.77 0.28 -9.60
N ARG A 290 56.91 0.29 -10.62
CA ARG A 290 55.81 -0.66 -10.75
C ARG A 290 56.31 -2.07 -11.01
N ASP A 291 55.50 -3.05 -10.61
CA ASP A 291 55.63 -4.42 -11.10
C ASP A 291 55.27 -4.50 -12.59
N GLU A 292 56.15 -5.11 -13.38
CA GLU A 292 55.90 -5.42 -14.80
C GLU A 292 55.82 -6.94 -15.05
N THR A 293 55.89 -7.76 -13.99
CA THR A 293 55.92 -9.22 -14.11
C THR A 293 54.54 -9.86 -14.32
N VAL A 294 53.46 -9.12 -14.04
CA VAL A 294 52.07 -9.56 -14.23
C VAL A 294 51.27 -8.58 -15.11
N PRO A 295 50.15 -9.03 -15.71
CA PRO A 295 49.27 -8.14 -16.48
C PRO A 295 48.71 -6.98 -15.64
N LEU A 296 48.52 -5.82 -16.28
CA LEU A 296 47.94 -4.63 -15.66
C LEU A 296 46.54 -4.85 -15.10
N HIS A 297 46.21 -4.13 -14.02
CA HIS A 297 44.93 -4.21 -13.33
C HIS A 297 44.08 -2.94 -13.49
N GLY A 298 43.65 -2.67 -14.73
CA GLY A 298 42.96 -1.42 -15.05
C GLY A 298 43.96 -0.34 -15.46
N MET A 299 43.80 0.88 -14.95
CA MET A 299 44.64 2.04 -15.30
C MET A 299 45.73 2.32 -14.28
N ASP A 300 45.94 1.42 -13.32
CA ASP A 300 46.94 1.54 -12.27
C ASP A 300 47.88 0.31 -12.26
N ALA A 301 49.03 0.43 -11.63
CA ALA A 301 49.94 -0.67 -11.29
C ALA A 301 50.42 -0.53 -9.84
N TYR A 302 50.88 -1.61 -9.21
CA TYR A 302 51.36 -1.56 -7.82
C TYR A 302 52.90 -1.56 -7.76
N ALA A 303 53.44 -0.83 -6.79
CA ALA A 303 54.86 -0.56 -6.60
C ALA A 303 55.18 -0.55 -5.10
N GLU A 304 55.54 -1.71 -4.54
CA GLU A 304 56.06 -1.87 -3.17
C GLU A 304 55.52 -0.89 -2.09
N GLY A 305 54.19 -0.88 -1.89
CA GLY A 305 53.54 -0.02 -0.89
C GLY A 305 52.91 1.24 -1.47
N TRP A 306 52.91 1.36 -2.80
CA TRP A 306 52.31 2.42 -3.60
C TRP A 306 51.53 1.85 -4.79
N GLU A 307 50.64 2.67 -5.33
CA GLU A 307 50.00 2.51 -6.62
C GLU A 307 50.54 3.58 -7.59
N VAL A 308 50.65 3.23 -8.86
CA VAL A 308 51.20 4.07 -9.93
C VAL A 308 50.15 4.20 -11.03
N ALA A 309 49.66 5.43 -11.23
CA ALA A 309 48.68 5.74 -12.25
C ALA A 309 49.30 5.71 -13.65
N LEU A 310 48.65 4.99 -14.57
CA LEU A 310 49.08 4.79 -15.97
C LEU A 310 48.28 5.64 -16.97
N ASN A 311 47.45 6.56 -16.48
CA ASN A 311 46.65 7.51 -17.28
C ASN A 311 47.47 8.69 -17.86
N GLY A 312 48.80 8.58 -17.89
CA GLY A 312 49.71 9.63 -18.39
C GLY A 312 50.05 10.72 -17.38
N THR A 313 49.40 10.74 -16.22
CA THR A 313 49.67 11.75 -15.19
C THR A 313 50.95 11.45 -14.40
N ARG A 314 51.37 10.17 -14.29
CA ARG A 314 52.51 9.66 -13.49
C ARG A 314 52.35 9.82 -11.98
N GLU A 315 51.16 9.49 -11.47
CA GLU A 315 50.80 9.69 -10.07
C GLU A 315 51.27 8.50 -9.28
N ILE A 316 51.89 8.74 -8.13
CA ILE A 316 52.18 7.67 -7.18
C ILE A 316 51.32 7.91 -5.96
N PHE A 317 50.51 6.96 -5.55
CA PHE A 317 49.52 7.19 -4.52
C PHE A 317 49.25 5.95 -3.68
N HIS A 318 48.65 6.14 -2.51
CA HIS A 318 48.08 5.02 -1.78
C HIS A 318 46.90 5.52 -0.93
N GLY A 319 45.78 4.80 -0.98
CA GLY A 319 44.64 5.01 -0.09
C GLY A 319 44.76 4.17 1.18
N GLY A 320 44.46 4.75 2.33
CA GLY A 320 44.43 4.08 3.62
C GLY A 320 43.04 4.14 4.23
N LEU A 321 42.53 2.99 4.68
CA LEU A 321 41.26 2.90 5.39
C LEU A 321 41.37 1.91 6.55
N ASN A 322 41.03 2.39 7.74
CA ASN A 322 40.79 1.58 8.94
C ASN A 322 39.31 1.76 9.35
N PRO A 323 38.79 0.96 10.30
CA PRO A 323 37.36 1.03 10.66
C PRO A 323 36.86 2.41 11.12
N ASN A 324 37.75 3.28 11.59
CA ASN A 324 37.44 4.63 12.09
C ASN A 324 38.43 5.73 11.69
N PHE A 325 39.36 5.45 10.76
CA PHE A 325 40.33 6.40 10.23
C PHE A 325 40.50 6.22 8.73
N SER A 326 40.89 7.27 8.04
CA SER A 326 41.24 7.21 6.63
C SER A 326 42.40 8.15 6.30
N ALA A 327 43.13 7.80 5.25
CA ALA A 327 44.19 8.61 4.71
C ALA A 327 44.27 8.46 3.20
N HIS A 328 44.84 9.44 2.52
CA HIS A 328 45.21 9.32 1.13
C HIS A 328 46.46 10.15 0.87
N ILE A 329 47.45 9.53 0.23
CA ILE A 329 48.73 10.16 -0.10
C ILE A 329 48.91 10.11 -1.62
N LEU A 330 49.30 11.25 -2.20
CA LEU A 330 49.55 11.45 -3.63
C LEU A 330 50.91 12.13 -3.81
N LEU A 331 51.71 11.63 -4.74
CA LEU A 331 53.05 12.12 -5.07
C LEU A 331 53.16 12.33 -6.59
N ARG A 332 53.82 13.41 -6.97
CA ARG A 332 54.27 13.77 -8.32
C ARG A 332 55.75 14.13 -8.26
N PRO A 333 56.65 13.12 -8.24
CA PRO A 333 58.08 13.38 -8.10
C PRO A 333 58.66 14.26 -9.23
N ASP A 334 58.11 14.13 -10.44
CA ASP A 334 58.46 14.92 -11.63
C ASP A 334 58.19 16.43 -11.45
N ARG A 335 57.13 16.78 -10.71
CA ARG A 335 56.77 18.16 -10.38
C ARG A 335 57.18 18.59 -8.97
N LYS A 336 57.89 17.73 -8.22
CA LYS A 336 58.24 17.99 -6.81
C LYS A 336 57.02 18.38 -5.95
N LEU A 337 55.90 17.70 -6.20
CA LEU A 337 54.60 18.00 -5.63
C LEU A 337 54.05 16.78 -4.87
N ALA A 338 53.48 16.98 -3.70
CA ALA A 338 52.79 15.93 -2.94
C ALA A 338 51.60 16.47 -2.14
N VAL A 339 50.59 15.63 -1.95
CA VAL A 339 49.41 15.91 -1.13
C VAL A 339 49.15 14.72 -0.23
N ALA A 340 48.95 14.94 1.06
CA ALA A 340 48.41 13.96 1.99
C ALA A 340 47.21 14.53 2.73
N VAL A 341 46.17 13.72 2.86
CA VAL A 341 45.02 14.01 3.72
C VAL A 341 44.90 12.86 4.71
N ILE A 342 44.87 13.18 6.01
CA ILE A 342 44.71 12.22 7.11
C ILE A 342 43.50 12.65 7.95
N ALA A 343 42.58 11.73 8.20
CA ALA A 343 41.28 12.04 8.79
C ALA A 343 40.87 11.04 9.88
N ASN A 344 40.16 11.51 10.89
CA ASN A 344 39.64 10.68 11.98
C ASN A 344 38.25 10.07 11.68
N SER A 345 37.95 9.83 10.41
CA SER A 345 36.71 9.19 9.96
C SER A 345 37.04 8.14 8.90
N ASN A 346 36.23 7.09 8.80
CA ASN A 346 36.30 6.13 7.70
C ASN A 346 35.58 6.60 6.41
N SER A 347 35.26 7.89 6.30
CA SER A 347 34.58 8.47 5.14
C SER A 347 35.37 8.29 3.84
N THR A 348 34.66 7.96 2.77
CA THR A 348 35.21 7.89 1.41
C THR A 348 35.47 9.25 0.77
N TYR A 349 35.12 10.36 1.44
CA TYR A 349 35.48 11.71 1.00
C TYR A 349 36.96 12.05 1.21
N THR A 350 37.67 11.39 2.12
CA THR A 350 39.11 11.63 2.35
C THR A 350 39.97 11.51 1.08
N PRO A 351 39.90 10.42 0.28
CA PRO A 351 40.61 10.35 -1.00
C PRO A 351 40.11 11.38 -2.02
N VAL A 352 38.81 11.67 -2.05
CA VAL A 352 38.24 12.69 -2.95
C VAL A 352 38.83 14.08 -2.66
N ILE A 353 38.97 14.44 -1.39
CA ILE A 353 39.59 15.69 -0.96
C ILE A 353 41.04 15.76 -1.45
N ALA A 354 41.83 14.70 -1.22
CA ALA A 354 43.23 14.66 -1.62
C ALA A 354 43.42 14.83 -3.14
N LYS A 355 42.65 14.08 -3.93
CA LYS A 355 42.67 14.19 -5.40
C LYS A 355 42.20 15.55 -5.88
N LYS A 356 41.17 16.12 -5.26
CA LYS A 356 40.65 17.44 -5.62
C LYS A 356 41.70 18.53 -5.40
N ILE A 357 42.45 18.45 -4.31
CA ILE A 357 43.57 19.36 -4.05
C ILE A 357 44.65 19.19 -5.10
N MET A 358 45.01 17.95 -5.45
CA MET A 358 46.01 17.69 -6.50
C MET A 358 45.57 18.27 -7.85
N GLN A 359 44.32 18.05 -8.27
CA GLN A 359 43.75 18.63 -9.50
C GLN A 359 43.79 20.17 -9.51
N LEU A 360 43.48 20.81 -8.38
CA LEU A 360 43.54 22.27 -8.25
C LEU A 360 44.98 22.81 -8.39
N LEU A 361 45.97 22.05 -7.90
CA LEU A 361 47.39 22.41 -7.99
C LEU A 361 47.97 22.14 -9.40
N THR A 362 47.49 21.10 -10.10
CA THR A 362 47.98 20.74 -11.44
C THR A 362 47.23 21.42 -12.59
N ALA A 363 46.12 22.12 -12.30
CA ALA A 363 45.21 22.73 -13.28
C ALA A 363 44.66 21.75 -14.33
N GLU A 364 44.58 20.46 -13.98
CA GLU A 364 44.09 19.40 -14.86
C GLU A 364 42.55 19.40 -14.92
N LYS A 365 41.99 19.00 -16.07
CA LYS A 365 40.53 18.94 -16.27
C LYS A 365 39.88 17.96 -15.30
N LYS A 366 38.67 18.29 -14.82
CA LYS A 366 37.80 17.39 -14.04
C LYS A 366 37.68 16.04 -14.75
N GLU A 367 38.29 15.00 -14.20
CA GLU A 367 37.89 13.63 -14.53
C GLU A 367 36.58 13.32 -13.81
N ASN A 368 35.66 12.60 -14.47
CA ASN A 368 34.44 12.09 -13.86
C ASN A 368 34.80 10.92 -12.96
N GLU A 369 35.25 11.21 -11.74
CA GLU A 369 35.49 10.17 -10.75
C GLU A 369 34.16 9.66 -10.17
N PRO A 370 34.05 8.35 -9.88
CA PRO A 370 32.89 7.81 -9.18
C PRO A 370 32.74 8.52 -7.83
N GLY A 371 31.50 8.95 -7.53
CA GLY A 371 31.19 9.64 -6.28
C GLY A 371 31.50 8.80 -5.04
N PRO A 372 31.60 9.45 -3.86
CA PRO A 372 31.91 8.80 -2.60
C PRO A 372 30.89 7.71 -2.23
N GLY A 373 31.37 6.60 -1.66
CA GLY A 373 30.60 5.41 -1.30
C GLY A 373 29.80 5.51 0.00
N ASP A 374 29.85 6.64 0.70
CA ASP A 374 29.17 6.86 1.98
C ASP A 374 27.64 6.80 1.87
N ASN A 375 27.09 6.87 0.65
CA ASN A 375 25.66 6.77 0.35
C ASN A 375 25.00 5.47 0.86
N ASN A 376 25.77 4.40 1.08
CA ASN A 376 25.24 3.17 1.65
C ASN A 376 24.62 3.36 3.04
N ASP A 377 25.20 4.22 3.89
CA ASP A 377 24.63 4.53 5.20
C ASP A 377 23.25 5.18 5.06
N THR A 378 23.13 6.12 4.13
CA THR A 378 21.88 6.81 3.82
C THR A 378 20.80 5.81 3.43
N ILE A 379 21.11 4.85 2.55
CA ILE A 379 20.19 3.78 2.14
C ILE A 379 19.77 2.94 3.35
N TYR A 380 20.72 2.47 4.16
CA TYR A 380 20.43 1.62 5.31
C TYR A 380 19.58 2.35 6.36
N ALA A 381 19.88 3.62 6.64
CA ALA A 381 19.14 4.44 7.57
C ALA A 381 17.70 4.70 7.08
N MET A 382 17.49 5.03 5.80
CA MET A 382 16.15 5.23 5.25
C MET A 382 15.29 3.97 5.34
N ILE A 383 15.84 2.81 4.99
CA ILE A 383 15.12 1.53 5.12
C ILE A 383 14.82 1.25 6.59
N PHE A 384 15.78 1.47 7.50
CA PHE A 384 15.57 1.32 8.94
C PHE A 384 14.38 2.16 9.44
N PHE A 385 14.31 3.45 9.09
CA PHE A 385 13.19 4.31 9.50
C PHE A 385 11.85 3.82 8.91
N GLY A 386 11.84 3.35 7.66
CA GLY A 386 10.67 2.71 7.05
C GLY A 386 10.19 1.47 7.83
N LEU A 387 11.13 0.61 8.24
CA LEU A 387 10.84 -0.57 9.06
C LEU A 387 10.38 -0.17 10.48
N MET A 388 10.90 0.91 11.06
CA MET A 388 10.45 1.41 12.36
C MET A 388 9.00 1.93 12.30
N CYS A 389 8.63 2.63 11.23
CA CYS A 389 7.23 3.03 10.99
C CYS A 389 6.32 1.79 10.86
N TYR A 390 6.78 0.76 10.17
CA TYR A 390 6.06 -0.52 10.08
C TYR A 390 5.91 -1.19 11.44
N LEU A 391 6.99 -1.27 12.23
CA LEU A 391 6.99 -1.83 13.59
C LEU A 391 6.00 -1.09 14.48
N PHE A 392 5.97 0.24 14.40
CA PHE A 392 5.02 1.05 15.13
C PHE A 392 3.57 0.68 14.79
N ILE A 393 3.24 0.52 13.50
CA ILE A 393 1.90 0.08 13.05
C ILE A 393 1.58 -1.33 13.56
N THR A 394 2.54 -2.25 13.53
CA THR A 394 2.38 -3.62 14.04
C THR A 394 2.13 -3.63 15.55
N ILE A 395 2.84 -2.80 16.31
CA ILE A 395 2.64 -2.63 17.76
C ILE A 395 1.27 -2.00 18.04
N LEU A 396 0.86 -0.97 17.29
CA LEU A 396 -0.49 -0.40 17.39
C LEU A 396 -1.58 -1.44 17.11
N PHE A 397 -1.34 -2.34 16.16
CA PHE A 397 -2.25 -3.43 15.90
C PHE A 397 -2.31 -4.45 17.05
N ILE A 398 -1.16 -4.91 17.56
CA ILE A 398 -1.10 -5.84 18.70
C ILE A 398 -1.75 -5.22 19.94
N THR A 399 -1.49 -3.94 20.23
CA THR A 399 -2.11 -3.23 21.36
C THR A 399 -3.62 -3.07 21.19
N SER A 400 -4.11 -2.81 19.96
CA SER A 400 -5.54 -2.85 19.66
C SER A 400 -6.14 -4.24 19.91
N LEU A 401 -5.45 -5.30 19.51
CA LEU A 401 -5.85 -6.69 19.72
C LEU A 401 -5.99 -7.01 21.22
N ILE A 402 -5.01 -6.60 22.02
CA ILE A 402 -5.01 -6.76 23.48
C ILE A 402 -6.17 -5.96 24.11
N LYS A 403 -6.39 -4.72 23.65
CA LYS A 403 -7.50 -3.88 24.13
C LYS A 403 -8.86 -4.51 23.84
N ASP A 404 -9.03 -5.08 22.66
CA ASP A 404 -10.26 -5.79 22.26
C ASP A 404 -10.48 -7.06 23.11
N LEU A 405 -9.41 -7.78 23.45
CA LEU A 405 -9.46 -8.93 24.36
C LEU A 405 -9.90 -8.53 25.77
N VAL A 406 -9.34 -7.44 26.32
CA VAL A 406 -9.74 -6.89 27.63
C VAL A 406 -11.21 -6.46 27.62
N LYS A 407 -11.69 -5.88 26.50
CA LYS A 407 -13.10 -5.51 26.30
C LYS A 407 -14.02 -6.69 25.98
N LYS A 408 -13.50 -7.91 25.86
CA LYS A 408 -14.24 -9.12 25.44
C LYS A 408 -14.90 -9.00 24.05
N GLU A 409 -14.39 -8.13 23.18
CA GLU A 409 -14.85 -8.01 21.78
C GLU A 409 -14.21 -9.07 20.86
N ARG A 410 -13.21 -9.81 21.38
CA ARG A 410 -12.53 -10.95 20.76
C ARG A 410 -12.55 -12.13 21.72
N SER A 411 -12.81 -13.32 21.19
CA SER A 411 -12.84 -14.57 21.94
C SER A 411 -11.84 -15.59 21.38
N TYR A 412 -11.35 -16.46 22.25
CA TYR A 412 -10.44 -17.53 21.84
C TYR A 412 -11.19 -18.54 20.95
N ARG A 413 -10.57 -18.90 19.81
CA ARG A 413 -11.02 -19.98 18.95
C ARG A 413 -10.11 -21.18 19.11
N ASN A 414 -10.68 -22.39 19.24
CA ASN A 414 -9.90 -23.62 19.29
C ASN A 414 -8.92 -23.71 18.12
N ILE A 415 -7.64 -23.87 18.44
CA ILE A 415 -6.56 -24.00 17.47
C ILE A 415 -6.76 -25.30 16.69
N SER A 416 -7.03 -25.21 15.40
CA SER A 416 -7.19 -26.38 14.54
C SER A 416 -5.83 -26.89 14.04
N PHE A 417 -5.75 -28.19 13.71
CA PHE A 417 -4.56 -28.76 13.07
C PHE A 417 -4.19 -28.01 11.78
N ALA A 418 -5.18 -27.60 10.98
CA ALA A 418 -4.96 -26.82 9.75
C ALA A 418 -4.31 -25.45 10.02
N MET A 419 -4.63 -24.82 11.15
CA MET A 419 -4.01 -23.57 11.57
C MET A 419 -2.56 -23.80 11.97
N ILE A 420 -2.28 -24.76 12.86
CA ILE A 420 -0.90 -25.10 13.26
C ILE A 420 -0.06 -25.46 12.04
N ALA A 421 -0.61 -26.29 11.13
CA ALA A 421 0.05 -26.67 9.89
C ALA A 421 0.40 -25.46 9.03
N HIS A 422 -0.49 -24.48 8.86
CA HIS A 422 -0.20 -23.24 8.11
C HIS A 422 0.93 -22.42 8.75
N PHE A 423 0.95 -22.29 10.08
CA PHE A 423 2.01 -21.57 10.80
C PHE A 423 3.35 -22.32 10.67
N LEU A 424 3.37 -23.63 10.89
CA LEU A 424 4.59 -24.44 10.71
C LEU A 424 5.10 -24.39 9.27
N LEU A 425 4.22 -24.44 8.27
CA LEU A 425 4.60 -24.28 6.86
C LEU A 425 5.25 -22.92 6.60
N ALA A 426 4.68 -21.84 7.14
CA ALA A 426 5.26 -20.51 7.02
C ALA A 426 6.67 -20.44 7.66
N ILE A 427 6.87 -21.06 8.83
CA ILE A 427 8.21 -21.18 9.45
C ILE A 427 9.16 -21.99 8.56
N CYS A 428 8.72 -23.13 8.03
CA CYS A 428 9.52 -23.95 7.11
C CYS A 428 9.93 -23.19 5.84
N PHE A 429 9.13 -22.21 5.37
CA PHE A 429 9.50 -21.31 4.28
C PHE A 429 10.50 -20.22 4.71
N ILE A 430 10.47 -19.78 5.96
CA ILE A 430 11.37 -18.74 6.50
C ILE A 430 12.73 -19.32 6.93
N LEU A 431 12.81 -20.59 7.35
CA LEU A 431 14.07 -21.16 7.83
C LEU A 431 15.20 -21.21 6.77
N PRO A 432 14.95 -21.67 5.52
CA PRO A 432 15.93 -21.58 4.45
C PRO A 432 16.32 -20.13 4.11
N PHE A 433 15.39 -19.18 4.29
CA PHE A 433 15.63 -17.74 4.12
C PHE A 433 16.65 -17.24 5.15
N LEU A 434 16.40 -17.51 6.43
CA LEU A 434 17.27 -17.07 7.53
C LEU A 434 18.65 -17.71 7.41
N TYR A 435 18.70 -18.97 6.98
CA TYR A 435 19.95 -19.66 6.66
C TYR A 435 20.68 -18.97 5.51
N GLY A 436 20.02 -18.71 4.38
CA GLY A 436 20.61 -17.98 3.25
C GLY A 436 21.15 -16.60 3.65
N PHE A 437 20.35 -15.82 4.39
CA PHE A 437 20.75 -14.52 4.92
C PHE A 437 21.99 -14.61 5.82
N TYR A 438 22.10 -15.63 6.67
CA TYR A 438 23.28 -15.83 7.50
C TYR A 438 24.57 -16.01 6.67
N PHE A 439 24.48 -16.68 5.50
CA PHE A 439 25.63 -16.85 4.61
C PHE A 439 25.89 -15.67 3.66
N LEU A 440 25.01 -14.67 3.60
CA LEU A 440 25.12 -13.52 2.70
C LEU A 440 26.49 -12.81 2.78
N PRO A 441 27.05 -12.47 3.96
CA PRO A 441 28.38 -11.88 4.05
C PRO A 441 29.48 -12.71 3.39
N LYS A 442 29.44 -14.01 3.65
CA LYS A 442 30.45 -14.97 3.20
C LYS A 442 30.33 -15.21 1.69
N ALA A 443 29.10 -15.23 1.19
CA ALA A 443 28.75 -15.42 -0.20
C ALA A 443 29.17 -14.24 -1.09
N PHE A 444 28.95 -13.00 -0.64
CA PHE A 444 29.15 -11.80 -1.46
C PHE A 444 30.52 -11.18 -1.29
N LEU A 445 31.07 -11.20 -0.07
CA LEU A 445 32.29 -10.49 0.29
C LEU A 445 33.39 -11.41 0.81
N GLY A 446 33.09 -12.71 1.02
CA GLY A 446 34.01 -13.62 1.70
C GLY A 446 34.20 -13.29 3.19
N PHE A 447 33.34 -12.44 3.76
CA PHE A 447 33.47 -11.94 5.13
C PHE A 447 32.52 -12.68 6.08
N ASN A 448 32.80 -12.66 7.38
CA ASN A 448 31.82 -13.01 8.41
C ASN A 448 31.01 -11.76 8.82
N TRP A 449 29.90 -11.96 9.54
CA TRP A 449 29.05 -10.86 10.02
C TRP A 449 29.81 -9.88 10.92
N GLU A 450 30.70 -10.39 11.76
CA GLU A 450 31.54 -9.57 12.65
C GLU A 450 32.39 -8.57 11.84
N SER A 451 33.08 -9.04 10.80
CA SER A 451 33.85 -8.20 9.88
C SER A 451 32.95 -7.18 9.16
N ILE A 452 31.78 -7.60 8.68
CA ILE A 452 30.83 -6.67 8.03
C ILE A 452 30.44 -5.55 8.99
N PHE A 453 30.15 -5.84 10.26
CA PHE A 453 29.79 -4.83 11.24
C PHE A 453 30.96 -3.91 11.61
N VAL A 454 32.19 -4.38 11.54
CA VAL A 454 33.39 -3.56 11.73
C VAL A 454 33.59 -2.57 10.57
N TRP A 455 33.37 -3.00 9.32
CA TRP A 455 33.69 -2.17 8.14
C TRP A 455 32.50 -1.38 7.56
N SER A 456 31.26 -1.85 7.73
CA SER A 456 30.05 -1.22 7.16
C SER A 456 29.45 -0.16 8.07
N PRO A 457 28.73 0.85 7.56
CA PRO A 457 28.09 1.87 8.39
C PRO A 457 27.26 1.33 9.55
N ILE A 458 27.22 2.08 10.65
CA ILE A 458 26.54 1.64 11.89
C ILE A 458 25.06 1.31 11.62
N SER A 459 24.41 2.07 10.73
CA SER A 459 23.01 1.89 10.32
C SER A 459 22.68 0.48 9.81
N LEU A 460 23.64 -0.25 9.23
CA LEU A 460 23.40 -1.62 8.74
C LEU A 460 23.03 -2.58 9.87
N SER A 461 23.70 -2.47 11.03
CA SER A 461 23.40 -3.34 12.18
C SER A 461 21.98 -3.13 12.72
N TYR A 462 21.57 -1.86 12.83
CA TYR A 462 20.23 -1.47 13.23
C TYR A 462 19.16 -1.86 12.20
N LEU A 463 19.46 -1.72 10.91
CA LEU A 463 18.60 -2.18 9.82
C LEU A 463 18.30 -3.68 9.95
N ILE A 464 19.33 -4.50 10.17
CA ILE A 464 19.18 -5.95 10.32
C ILE A 464 18.35 -6.28 11.55
N ALA A 465 18.62 -5.64 12.70
CA ALA A 465 17.84 -5.82 13.91
C ALA A 465 16.35 -5.44 13.71
N ALA A 466 16.08 -4.30 13.05
CA ALA A 466 14.73 -3.87 12.72
C ALA A 466 14.03 -4.85 11.77
N GLY A 467 14.74 -5.35 10.74
CA GLY A 467 14.22 -6.35 9.81
C GLY A 467 13.83 -7.65 10.52
N SER A 468 14.68 -8.15 11.42
CA SER A 468 14.37 -9.32 12.25
C SER A 468 13.16 -9.08 13.15
N ALA A 469 13.09 -7.92 13.81
CA ALA A 469 11.95 -7.55 14.65
C ALA A 469 10.64 -7.46 13.84
N VAL A 470 10.68 -6.93 12.62
CA VAL A 470 9.52 -6.86 11.70
C VAL A 470 9.00 -8.25 11.40
N ILE A 471 9.87 -9.20 11.03
CA ILE A 471 9.48 -10.56 10.72
C ILE A 471 8.82 -11.22 11.94
N ILE A 472 9.46 -11.12 13.11
CA ILE A 472 8.97 -11.74 14.35
C ILE A 472 7.62 -11.14 14.76
N LEU A 473 7.53 -9.81 14.87
CA LEU A 473 6.32 -9.15 15.36
C LEU A 473 5.15 -9.25 14.38
N THR A 474 5.42 -9.27 13.07
CA THR A 474 4.38 -9.55 12.05
C THR A 474 3.83 -10.95 12.20
N TYR A 475 4.72 -11.93 12.40
CA TYR A 475 4.34 -13.32 12.58
C TYR A 475 3.53 -13.52 13.87
N VAL A 476 3.95 -12.89 14.97
CA VAL A 476 3.21 -12.87 16.24
C VAL A 476 1.84 -12.20 16.07
N ALA A 477 1.78 -11.03 15.42
CA ALA A 477 0.52 -10.33 15.16
C ALA A 477 -0.45 -11.19 14.33
N TYR A 478 0.07 -11.87 13.30
CA TYR A 478 -0.71 -12.79 12.47
C TYR A 478 -1.22 -14.01 13.28
N PHE A 479 -0.38 -14.58 14.15
CA PHE A 479 -0.76 -15.67 15.06
C PHE A 479 -1.84 -15.25 16.04
N LEU A 480 -1.65 -14.13 16.74
CA LEU A 480 -2.62 -13.59 17.69
C LEU A 480 -3.96 -13.29 17.01
N ASN A 481 -3.95 -12.67 15.84
CA ASN A 481 -5.18 -12.39 15.10
C ASN A 481 -5.93 -13.68 14.71
N SER A 482 -5.20 -14.75 14.39
CA SER A 482 -5.78 -16.04 14.02
C SER A 482 -6.35 -16.80 15.22
N CYS A 483 -5.72 -16.68 16.41
CA CYS A 483 -6.19 -17.31 17.65
C CYS A 483 -7.38 -16.57 18.28
N PHE A 484 -7.43 -15.24 18.10
CA PHE A 484 -8.42 -14.34 18.70
C PHE A 484 -9.16 -13.53 17.63
N PRO A 485 -10.04 -14.18 16.84
CA PRO A 485 -10.86 -13.49 15.84
C PRO A 485 -11.81 -12.48 16.51
N ALA A 486 -12.13 -11.40 15.81
CA ALA A 486 -13.10 -10.41 16.26
C ALA A 486 -14.53 -10.81 15.89
N GLU A 487 -15.51 -10.44 16.73
CA GLU A 487 -16.94 -10.62 16.39
C GLU A 487 -17.29 -9.89 15.09
N HIS A 488 -16.77 -8.67 14.92
CA HIS A 488 -16.88 -7.93 13.66
C HIS A 488 -15.75 -8.28 12.71
N LYS A 489 -16.09 -8.99 11.63
CA LYS A 489 -15.16 -9.42 10.56
C LYS A 489 -14.29 -8.29 10.00
N GLN A 490 -14.77 -7.05 10.02
CA GLN A 490 -14.01 -5.87 9.59
C GLN A 490 -12.80 -5.58 10.51
N LYS A 491 -12.99 -5.68 11.83
CA LYS A 491 -11.93 -5.50 12.83
C LYS A 491 -10.88 -6.62 12.78
N GLU A 492 -11.28 -7.82 12.33
CA GLU A 492 -10.37 -8.95 12.13
C GLU A 492 -9.48 -8.77 10.89
N VAL A 493 -10.06 -8.30 9.78
CA VAL A 493 -9.42 -8.34 8.46
C VAL A 493 -8.62 -7.08 8.14
N ILE A 494 -9.14 -5.89 8.46
CA ILE A 494 -8.54 -4.60 8.03
C ILE A 494 -7.08 -4.44 8.50
N PRO A 495 -6.74 -4.68 9.78
CA PRO A 495 -5.37 -4.46 10.23
C PRO A 495 -4.35 -5.39 9.55
N GLY A 496 -4.71 -6.67 9.38
CA GLY A 496 -3.87 -7.62 8.65
C GLY A 496 -3.69 -7.19 7.18
N VAL A 497 -4.74 -6.73 6.53
CA VAL A 497 -4.66 -6.17 5.18
C VAL A 497 -3.69 -4.99 5.11
N VAL A 498 -3.79 -4.02 6.02
CA VAL A 498 -2.88 -2.85 6.05
C VAL A 498 -1.43 -3.30 6.22
N LEU A 499 -1.19 -4.20 7.17
CA LEU A 499 0.13 -4.71 7.52
C LEU A 499 0.78 -5.50 6.35
N PHE A 500 0.04 -6.38 5.68
CA PHE A 500 0.54 -7.13 4.52
C PHE A 500 0.60 -6.28 3.24
N SER A 501 -0.21 -5.22 3.11
CA SER A 501 -0.08 -4.23 2.02
C SER A 501 1.22 -3.45 2.12
N LEU A 502 1.61 -3.02 3.33
CA LEU A 502 2.90 -2.36 3.55
C LEU A 502 4.07 -3.31 3.30
N LEU A 503 3.98 -4.56 3.78
CA LEU A 503 5.02 -5.57 3.58
C LEU A 503 5.24 -5.88 2.10
N SER A 504 4.15 -6.11 1.34
CA SER A 504 4.24 -6.39 -0.09
C SER A 504 4.70 -5.15 -0.88
N GLY A 505 4.28 -3.94 -0.50
CA GLY A 505 4.79 -2.70 -1.07
C GLY A 505 6.31 -2.53 -0.87
N LEU A 506 6.82 -2.76 0.34
CA LEU A 506 8.25 -2.71 0.64
C LEU A 506 9.03 -3.78 -0.12
N ALA A 507 8.54 -5.03 -0.15
CA ALA A 507 9.16 -6.12 -0.91
C ALA A 507 9.27 -5.77 -2.41
N ASN A 508 8.24 -5.15 -2.97
CA ASN A 508 8.25 -4.69 -4.34
C ASN A 508 9.33 -3.63 -4.61
N VAL A 509 9.49 -2.66 -3.70
CA VAL A 509 10.56 -1.66 -3.79
C VAL A 509 11.94 -2.34 -3.73
N ILE A 510 12.14 -3.27 -2.80
CA ILE A 510 13.42 -4.00 -2.67
C ILE A 510 13.75 -4.80 -3.94
N LEU A 511 12.76 -5.39 -4.63
CA LEU A 511 13.00 -6.04 -5.94
C LEU A 511 13.57 -5.08 -6.96
N ILE A 512 13.04 -3.86 -7.04
CA ILE A 512 13.53 -2.81 -7.96
C ILE A 512 14.96 -2.43 -7.59
N VAL A 513 15.23 -2.24 -6.29
CA VAL A 513 16.58 -1.93 -5.80
C VAL A 513 17.55 -3.04 -6.19
N LEU A 514 17.22 -4.30 -5.92
CA LEU A 514 18.09 -5.43 -6.25
C LEU A 514 18.38 -5.52 -7.75
N VAL A 515 17.36 -5.34 -8.59
CA VAL A 515 17.56 -5.38 -10.04
C VAL A 515 18.49 -4.26 -10.47
N THR A 516 18.22 -3.02 -10.04
CA THR A 516 18.99 -1.83 -10.46
C THR A 516 20.40 -1.78 -9.89
N SER A 517 20.62 -2.25 -8.65
CA SER A 517 21.92 -2.22 -7.98
C SER A 517 22.85 -3.37 -8.36
N LEU A 518 22.31 -4.50 -8.83
CA LEU A 518 23.09 -5.70 -9.15
C LEU A 518 23.43 -5.84 -10.64
N VAL A 519 22.89 -4.97 -11.51
CA VAL A 519 23.28 -4.94 -12.93
C VAL A 519 24.79 -4.69 -13.03
N GLY A 520 25.51 -5.60 -13.70
CA GLY A 520 26.96 -5.50 -13.88
C GLY A 520 27.79 -5.88 -12.64
N SER A 521 27.17 -6.38 -11.57
CA SER A 521 27.89 -6.84 -10.39
C SER A 521 28.67 -8.15 -10.65
N LYS A 522 29.81 -8.32 -9.99
CA LYS A 522 30.64 -9.54 -10.06
C LYS A 522 30.13 -10.68 -9.16
N ILE A 523 28.95 -10.53 -8.57
CA ILE A 523 28.38 -11.47 -7.62
C ILE A 523 27.93 -12.73 -8.37
N PRO A 524 28.21 -13.95 -7.86
CA PRO A 524 27.75 -15.18 -8.49
C PRO A 524 26.23 -15.20 -8.69
N LEU A 525 25.81 -15.60 -9.89
CA LEU A 525 24.40 -15.57 -10.31
C LEU A 525 23.45 -16.31 -9.36
N HIS A 526 23.86 -17.45 -8.80
CA HIS A 526 23.03 -18.23 -7.89
C HIS A 526 22.65 -17.47 -6.60
N TYR A 527 23.53 -16.61 -6.10
CA TYR A 527 23.19 -15.72 -5.00
C TYR A 527 22.15 -14.69 -5.45
N ILE A 528 22.40 -13.97 -6.55
CA ILE A 528 21.43 -12.99 -7.08
C ILE A 528 20.04 -13.60 -7.25
N LEU A 529 19.96 -14.78 -7.88
CA LEU A 529 18.70 -15.48 -8.14
C LEU A 529 18.01 -15.93 -6.84
N SER A 530 18.76 -16.46 -5.87
CA SER A 530 18.16 -16.91 -4.60
C SER A 530 17.54 -15.75 -3.82
N TYR A 531 18.22 -14.59 -3.69
CA TYR A 531 17.66 -13.42 -3.00
C TYR A 531 16.49 -12.79 -3.77
N TYR A 532 16.60 -12.72 -5.09
CA TYR A 532 15.51 -12.22 -5.92
C TYR A 532 14.26 -13.08 -5.81
N ALA A 533 14.38 -14.41 -5.94
CA ALA A 533 13.27 -15.35 -5.80
C ALA A 533 12.59 -15.24 -4.44
N LEU A 534 13.38 -15.02 -3.40
CA LEU A 534 12.97 -14.94 -2.02
C LEU A 534 12.15 -13.69 -1.72
N ILE A 535 12.60 -12.52 -2.16
CA ILE A 535 11.80 -11.28 -2.03
C ILE A 535 10.58 -11.33 -2.97
N LEU A 536 10.71 -11.98 -4.13
CA LEU A 536 9.59 -12.19 -5.05
C LEU A 536 8.50 -13.06 -4.41
N ILE A 537 8.86 -14.12 -3.68
CA ILE A 537 7.92 -14.94 -2.91
C ILE A 537 7.20 -14.09 -1.86
N VAL A 538 7.94 -13.32 -1.04
CA VAL A 538 7.33 -12.43 -0.03
C VAL A 538 6.33 -11.46 -0.68
N TYR A 539 6.72 -10.84 -1.80
CA TYR A 539 5.87 -9.95 -2.57
C TYR A 539 4.60 -10.65 -3.09
N LEU A 540 4.74 -11.80 -3.76
CA LEU A 540 3.63 -12.53 -4.37
C LEU A 540 2.64 -13.07 -3.31
N PHE A 541 3.15 -13.64 -2.21
CA PHE A 541 2.32 -14.13 -1.12
C PHE A 541 1.64 -13.01 -0.36
N GLY A 542 2.36 -11.93 -0.04
CA GLY A 542 1.78 -10.74 0.60
C GLY A 542 0.67 -10.13 -0.27
N ARG A 543 0.94 -9.95 -1.56
CA ARG A 543 -0.05 -9.42 -2.52
C ARG A 543 -1.27 -10.33 -2.65
N ARG A 544 -1.07 -11.64 -2.75
CA ARG A 544 -2.16 -12.64 -2.79
C ARG A 544 -3.00 -12.60 -1.52
N PHE A 545 -2.37 -12.54 -0.35
CA PHE A 545 -3.05 -12.46 0.95
C PHE A 545 -3.93 -11.22 1.04
N VAL A 546 -3.39 -10.05 0.68
CA VAL A 546 -4.12 -8.76 0.64
C VAL A 546 -5.34 -8.88 -0.27
N GLN A 547 -5.16 -9.32 -1.52
CA GLN A 547 -6.25 -9.41 -2.50
C GLN A 547 -7.37 -10.39 -2.07
N MET A 548 -7.01 -11.56 -1.54
CA MET A 548 -7.99 -12.56 -1.09
C MET A 548 -8.82 -12.07 0.10
N ASN A 549 -8.18 -11.50 1.11
CA ASN A 549 -8.86 -11.02 2.31
C ASN A 549 -9.77 -9.82 2.04
N LEU A 550 -9.33 -8.89 1.20
CA LEU A 550 -10.16 -7.77 0.77
C LEU A 550 -11.36 -8.20 -0.05
N THR A 551 -11.21 -9.20 -0.92
CA THR A 551 -12.34 -9.77 -1.67
C THR A 551 -13.37 -10.36 -0.71
N LYS A 552 -12.93 -11.13 0.29
CA LYS A 552 -13.82 -11.71 1.32
C LYS A 552 -14.50 -10.63 2.17
N LEU A 553 -13.75 -9.62 2.60
CA LEU A 553 -14.27 -8.48 3.37
C LEU A 553 -15.35 -7.74 2.60
N THR A 554 -15.06 -7.42 1.34
CA THR A 554 -15.96 -6.70 0.43
C THR A 554 -17.25 -7.46 0.20
N ARG A 555 -17.17 -8.77 -0.07
CA ARG A 555 -18.35 -9.63 -0.22
C ARG A 555 -19.18 -9.69 1.06
N GLY A 556 -18.53 -9.70 2.23
CA GLY A 556 -19.18 -9.58 3.52
C GLY A 556 -19.94 -8.26 3.70
N ILE A 557 -19.28 -7.12 3.43
CA ILE A 557 -19.91 -5.79 3.50
C ILE A 557 -21.12 -5.70 2.58
N VAL A 558 -21.01 -6.20 1.35
CA VAL A 558 -22.12 -6.25 0.39
C VAL A 558 -23.29 -7.08 0.93
N TYR A 559 -23.00 -8.26 1.49
CA TYR A 559 -24.02 -9.10 2.10
C TYR A 559 -24.71 -8.39 3.28
N ASP A 560 -23.93 -7.84 4.22
CA ASP A 560 -24.44 -7.15 5.40
C ASP A 560 -25.30 -5.94 5.03
N LEU A 561 -24.90 -5.18 3.99
CA LEU A 561 -25.69 -4.07 3.45
C LEU A 561 -27.00 -4.56 2.84
N LYS A 562 -27.01 -5.65 2.05
CA LYS A 562 -28.25 -6.21 1.48
C LYS A 562 -29.19 -6.68 2.60
N VAL A 563 -28.67 -7.40 3.59
CA VAL A 563 -29.46 -7.86 4.75
C VAL A 563 -30.03 -6.67 5.53
N LYS A 564 -29.22 -5.63 5.78
CA LYS A 564 -29.67 -4.42 6.48
C LYS A 564 -30.76 -3.67 5.71
N LEU A 565 -30.60 -3.54 4.39
CA LEU A 565 -31.62 -2.93 3.53
C LEU A 565 -32.92 -3.74 3.54
N LEU A 566 -32.84 -5.06 3.38
CA LEU A 566 -34.01 -5.95 3.43
C LEU A 566 -34.73 -5.88 4.78
N SER A 567 -33.98 -5.99 5.89
CA SER A 567 -34.54 -5.87 7.25
C SER A 567 -35.24 -4.52 7.44
N LYS A 568 -34.67 -3.43 6.93
CA LYS A 568 -35.29 -2.10 7.00
C LYS A 568 -36.59 -2.03 6.19
N ILE A 569 -36.60 -2.60 4.99
CA ILE A 569 -37.79 -2.65 4.12
C ILE A 569 -38.92 -3.44 4.80
N PHE A 570 -38.61 -4.62 5.38
CA PHE A 570 -39.62 -5.46 6.05
C PHE A 570 -40.13 -4.90 7.38
N THR A 571 -39.40 -3.99 8.03
CA THR A 571 -39.83 -3.32 9.29
C THR A 571 -40.58 -2.00 9.05
N THR A 572 -40.84 -1.66 7.79
CA THR A 572 -41.52 -0.43 7.38
C THR A 572 -43.02 -0.63 7.26
N SER A 573 -43.80 0.31 7.78
CA SER A 573 -45.26 0.30 7.59
C SER A 573 -45.66 0.39 6.12
N TYR A 574 -46.73 -0.32 5.73
CA TYR A 574 -47.25 -0.31 4.36
C TYR A 574 -47.51 1.12 3.82
N GLN A 575 -48.08 2.00 4.63
CA GLN A 575 -48.32 3.42 4.29
C GLN A 575 -47.07 4.15 3.80
N HIS A 576 -45.91 3.87 4.41
CA HIS A 576 -44.65 4.49 4.03
C HIS A 576 -44.03 3.80 2.81
N PHE A 577 -44.13 2.47 2.76
CA PHE A 577 -43.65 1.67 1.63
C PHE A 577 -44.34 2.06 0.31
N GLU A 578 -45.65 2.31 0.33
CA GLU A 578 -46.45 2.73 -0.83
C GLU A 578 -45.97 4.04 -1.46
N LYS A 579 -45.33 4.93 -0.68
CA LYS A 579 -44.77 6.21 -1.15
C LYS A 579 -43.39 6.08 -1.79
N ILE A 580 -42.72 4.94 -1.64
CA ILE A 580 -41.36 4.73 -2.15
C ILE A 580 -41.42 4.30 -3.62
N ASP A 581 -40.67 5.01 -4.47
CA ASP A 581 -40.49 4.63 -5.87
C ASP A 581 -39.87 3.22 -6.00
N ARG A 582 -40.56 2.31 -6.69
CA ARG A 582 -40.11 0.92 -6.86
C ARG A 582 -38.72 0.83 -7.51
N GLY A 583 -38.43 1.70 -8.47
CA GLY A 583 -37.12 1.77 -9.14
C GLY A 583 -35.97 2.10 -8.19
N LYS A 584 -36.19 2.97 -7.20
CA LYS A 584 -35.22 3.25 -6.13
C LYS A 584 -34.90 2.01 -5.30
N ILE A 585 -35.89 1.17 -4.99
CA ILE A 585 -35.69 -0.06 -4.21
C ILE A 585 -34.80 -1.03 -4.99
N TYR A 586 -35.11 -1.29 -6.26
CA TYR A 586 -34.32 -2.18 -7.11
C TYR A 586 -32.87 -1.70 -7.30
N THR A 587 -32.69 -0.40 -7.57
CA THR A 587 -31.36 0.18 -7.77
C THR A 587 -30.52 0.20 -6.49
N ALA A 588 -31.14 0.42 -5.33
CA ALA A 588 -30.45 0.36 -4.04
C ALA A 588 -30.02 -1.07 -3.67
N LEU A 589 -30.86 -2.09 -3.92
CA LEU A 589 -30.56 -3.48 -3.54
C LEU A 589 -29.55 -4.17 -4.48
N ASN A 590 -29.50 -3.79 -5.75
CA ASN A 590 -28.61 -4.39 -6.74
C ASN A 590 -27.45 -3.45 -7.13
N ASP A 591 -27.71 -2.45 -7.98
CA ASP A 591 -26.68 -1.64 -8.63
C ASP A 591 -25.76 -0.91 -7.63
N ASP A 592 -26.33 -0.15 -6.70
CA ASP A 592 -25.55 0.72 -5.82
C ASP A 592 -24.72 -0.10 -4.80
N VAL A 593 -25.26 -1.24 -4.33
CA VAL A 593 -24.53 -2.16 -3.44
C VAL A 593 -23.39 -2.87 -4.17
N ASP A 594 -23.63 -3.36 -5.40
CA ASP A 594 -22.60 -4.05 -6.16
C ASP A 594 -21.47 -3.09 -6.58
N LEU A 595 -21.79 -1.82 -6.88
CA LEU A 595 -20.80 -0.77 -7.15
C LEU A 595 -19.89 -0.52 -5.94
N ILE A 596 -20.45 -0.51 -4.72
CA ILE A 596 -19.67 -0.43 -3.47
C ILE A 596 -18.71 -1.60 -3.35
N GLY A 597 -19.18 -2.81 -3.67
CA GLY A 597 -18.35 -4.00 -3.70
C GLY A 597 -17.17 -3.85 -4.66
N GLN A 598 -17.42 -3.50 -5.92
CA GLN A 598 -16.35 -3.38 -6.92
C GLN A 598 -15.34 -2.29 -6.56
N SER A 599 -15.78 -1.19 -5.95
CA SER A 599 -14.90 -0.06 -5.59
C SER A 599 -13.88 -0.40 -4.51
N ALA A 600 -14.13 -1.44 -3.70
CA ALA A 600 -13.20 -1.86 -2.67
C ALA A 600 -11.88 -2.39 -3.25
N SER A 601 -11.90 -3.18 -4.34
CA SER A 601 -10.67 -3.68 -4.96
C SER A 601 -9.83 -2.57 -5.60
N THR A 602 -10.50 -1.53 -6.11
CA THR A 602 -9.84 -0.29 -6.57
C THR A 602 -9.11 0.39 -5.43
N LEU A 603 -9.74 0.52 -4.27
CA LEU A 603 -9.14 1.17 -3.09
C LEU A 603 -7.86 0.45 -2.65
N VAL A 604 -7.82 -0.87 -2.75
CA VAL A 604 -6.63 -1.69 -2.46
C VAL A 604 -5.50 -1.38 -3.43
N SER A 605 -5.81 -1.40 -4.72
CA SER A 605 -4.85 -1.13 -5.78
C SER A 605 -4.30 0.28 -5.64
N LEU A 606 -5.16 1.25 -5.29
CA LEU A 606 -4.80 2.62 -5.01
C LEU A 606 -3.82 2.74 -3.83
N VAL A 607 -4.15 2.14 -2.68
CA VAL A 607 -3.26 2.17 -1.49
C VAL A 607 -1.92 1.53 -1.80
N THR A 608 -1.92 0.38 -2.48
CA THR A 608 -0.69 -0.32 -2.89
C THR A 608 0.17 0.54 -3.82
N SER A 609 -0.46 1.20 -4.79
CA SER A 609 0.23 2.11 -5.71
C SER A 609 0.79 3.33 -4.99
N ILE A 610 0.05 3.93 -4.05
CA ILE A 610 0.54 5.06 -3.25
C ILE A 610 1.77 4.65 -2.41
N ILE A 611 1.71 3.51 -1.72
CA ILE A 611 2.84 2.98 -0.95
C ILE A 611 4.05 2.73 -1.86
N THR A 612 3.82 2.13 -3.03
CA THR A 612 4.88 1.87 -4.02
C THR A 612 5.50 3.17 -4.51
N THR A 613 4.68 4.17 -4.87
CA THR A 613 5.12 5.50 -5.30
C THR A 613 5.96 6.19 -4.23
N ILE A 614 5.51 6.19 -2.96
CA ILE A 614 6.27 6.78 -1.85
C ILE A 614 7.60 6.04 -1.67
N GLY A 615 7.58 4.70 -1.65
CA GLY A 615 8.79 3.89 -1.48
C GLY A 615 9.81 4.10 -2.62
N VAL A 616 9.33 4.29 -3.85
CA VAL A 616 10.18 4.65 -4.98
C VAL A 616 10.81 6.03 -4.80
N PHE A 617 10.06 7.05 -4.37
CA PHE A 617 10.64 8.38 -4.11
C PHE A 617 11.65 8.37 -2.95
N VAL A 618 11.41 7.58 -1.91
CA VAL A 618 12.40 7.37 -0.83
C VAL A 618 13.67 6.77 -1.39
N TYR A 619 13.56 5.77 -2.27
CA TYR A 619 14.74 5.16 -2.92
C TYR A 619 15.46 6.11 -3.87
N LEU A 620 14.74 6.88 -4.69
CA LEU A 620 15.37 7.92 -5.52
C LEU A 620 16.11 8.94 -4.64
N GLY A 621 15.53 9.33 -3.50
CA GLY A 621 16.12 10.25 -2.55
C GLY A 621 17.42 9.75 -1.92
N SER A 622 17.59 8.43 -1.76
CA SER A 622 18.84 7.84 -1.29
C SER A 622 19.94 7.79 -2.34
N ILE A 623 19.58 7.86 -3.62
CA ILE A 623 20.54 7.97 -4.72
C ILE A 623 20.98 9.43 -4.91
N SER A 624 20.01 10.35 -5.00
CA SER A 624 20.26 11.80 -5.07
C SER A 624 19.07 12.59 -4.56
N LEU A 625 19.23 13.23 -3.40
CA LEU A 625 18.17 14.01 -2.78
C LEU A 625 17.77 15.22 -3.64
N GLU A 626 18.75 15.94 -4.22
CA GLU A 626 18.52 17.14 -5.03
C GLU A 626 17.67 16.84 -6.27
N VAL A 627 18.04 15.80 -7.03
CA VAL A 627 17.28 15.38 -8.23
C VAL A 627 15.90 14.89 -7.83
N THR A 628 15.80 14.14 -6.73
CA THR A 628 14.51 13.62 -6.25
C THR A 628 13.55 14.74 -5.87
N ILE A 629 14.03 15.79 -5.19
CA ILE A 629 13.22 16.98 -4.87
C ILE A 629 12.73 17.63 -6.17
N ALA A 630 13.59 17.82 -7.16
CA ALA A 630 13.20 18.37 -8.46
C ALA A 630 12.11 17.53 -9.16
N VAL A 631 12.26 16.19 -9.14
CA VAL A 631 11.28 15.24 -9.68
C VAL A 631 9.96 15.30 -8.90
N ILE A 632 9.99 15.38 -7.56
CA ILE A 632 8.79 15.52 -6.72
C ILE A 632 8.06 16.83 -7.02
N VAL A 633 8.78 17.95 -7.14
CA VAL A 633 8.18 19.25 -7.49
C VAL A 633 7.50 19.16 -8.85
N LEU A 634 8.17 18.60 -9.85
CA LEU A 634 7.59 18.43 -11.18
C LEU A 634 6.37 17.49 -11.15
N PHE A 635 6.45 16.41 -10.38
CA PHE A 635 5.35 15.47 -10.17
C PHE A 635 4.14 16.13 -9.49
N ILE A 636 4.35 17.01 -8.50
CA ILE A 636 3.28 17.78 -7.85
C ILE A 636 2.63 18.75 -8.84
N VAL A 637 3.43 19.47 -9.64
CA VAL A 637 2.93 20.37 -10.68
C VAL A 637 2.08 19.60 -11.69
N PHE A 638 2.55 18.43 -12.14
CA PHE A 638 1.81 17.57 -13.06
C PHE A 638 0.55 16.99 -12.44
N SER A 639 0.60 16.59 -11.16
CA SER A 639 -0.56 16.12 -10.41
C SER A 639 -1.63 17.20 -10.26
N LEU A 640 -1.21 18.45 -10.00
CA LEU A 640 -2.11 19.60 -9.93
C LEU A 640 -2.73 19.91 -11.29
N ALA A 641 -1.94 19.90 -12.36
CA ALA A 641 -2.43 20.09 -13.72
C ALA A 641 -3.47 19.02 -14.09
N TYR A 642 -3.17 17.75 -13.80
CA TYR A 642 -4.10 16.64 -13.98
C TYR A 642 -5.39 16.81 -13.16
N TYR A 643 -5.28 17.18 -11.89
CA TYR A 643 -6.42 17.41 -11.00
C TYR A 643 -7.37 18.48 -11.56
N LEU A 644 -6.83 19.61 -12.04
CA LEU A 644 -7.61 20.69 -12.65
C LEU A 644 -8.33 20.24 -13.94
N VAL A 645 -7.73 19.33 -14.71
CA VAL A 645 -8.37 18.73 -15.89
C VAL A 645 -9.51 17.81 -15.48
N VAL A 646 -9.26 16.91 -14.53
CA VAL A 646 -10.24 15.89 -14.10
C VAL A 646 -11.45 16.50 -13.41
N GLN A 647 -11.27 17.54 -12.60
CA GLN A 647 -12.38 18.18 -11.91
C GLN A 647 -13.46 18.68 -12.89
N ARG A 648 -13.07 19.13 -14.09
CA ARG A 648 -13.99 19.54 -15.15
C ARG A 648 -14.71 18.36 -15.81
N THR A 649 -14.11 17.18 -15.81
CA THR A 649 -14.71 15.97 -16.38
C THR A 649 -15.89 15.45 -15.55
N ASN A 650 -15.89 15.68 -14.24
CA ASN A 650 -16.92 15.20 -13.32
C ASN A 650 -18.35 15.67 -13.68
N VAL A 651 -18.48 16.86 -14.27
CA VAL A 651 -19.78 17.41 -14.69
C VAL A 651 -20.41 16.54 -15.78
N TYR A 652 -19.63 16.05 -16.75
CA TYR A 652 -20.15 15.21 -17.84
C TYR A 652 -20.64 13.85 -17.34
N PHE A 653 -19.98 13.26 -16.35
CA PHE A 653 -20.47 12.03 -15.72
C PHE A 653 -21.78 12.26 -14.96
N LYS A 654 -21.97 13.44 -14.38
CA LYS A 654 -23.24 13.83 -13.74
C LYS A 654 -24.35 13.96 -14.79
N GLU A 655 -24.13 14.70 -15.87
CA GLU A 655 -25.08 14.86 -16.98
C GLU A 655 -25.46 13.52 -17.63
N ALA A 656 -24.47 12.67 -17.94
CA ALA A 656 -24.73 11.34 -18.49
C ALA A 656 -25.59 10.46 -17.56
N ARG A 657 -25.45 10.64 -16.24
CA ARG A 657 -26.25 9.92 -15.25
C ARG A 657 -27.69 10.44 -15.18
N GLU A 658 -27.91 11.74 -15.35
CA GLU A 658 -29.25 12.34 -15.41
C GLU A 658 -30.02 11.80 -16.63
N GLU A 659 -29.39 11.77 -17.81
CA GLU A 659 -29.96 11.14 -19.00
C GLU A 659 -30.26 9.65 -18.80
N ARG A 660 -29.38 8.92 -18.10
CA ARG A 660 -29.62 7.51 -17.75
C ARG A 660 -30.91 7.34 -16.94
N ASN A 661 -31.18 8.25 -15.99
CA ASN A 661 -32.38 8.17 -15.17
C ASN A 661 -33.65 8.44 -16.01
N VAL A 662 -33.59 9.37 -16.97
CA VAL A 662 -34.69 9.59 -17.94
C VAL A 662 -34.93 8.32 -18.77
N TYR A 663 -33.87 7.74 -19.33
CA TYR A 663 -33.94 6.52 -20.12
C TYR A 663 -34.54 5.35 -19.32
N MET A 664 -34.08 5.11 -18.09
CA MET A 664 -34.60 4.02 -17.25
C MET A 664 -36.08 4.22 -16.88
N ARG A 665 -36.51 5.46 -16.65
CA ARG A 665 -37.92 5.79 -16.43
C ARG A 665 -38.79 5.49 -17.65
N LEU A 666 -38.31 5.83 -18.86
CA LEU A 666 -39.01 5.50 -20.10
C LEU A 666 -39.07 3.98 -20.33
N ILE A 667 -38.03 3.23 -19.97
CA ILE A 667 -38.03 1.75 -20.00
C ILE A 667 -39.09 1.19 -19.05
N SER A 668 -39.21 1.69 -17.81
CA SER A 668 -40.30 1.29 -16.91
C SER A 668 -41.66 1.55 -17.54
N GLY A 669 -41.85 2.72 -18.16
CA GLY A 669 -43.10 3.05 -18.86
C GLY A 669 -43.42 2.12 -20.04
N ILE A 670 -42.43 1.48 -20.68
CA ILE A 670 -42.70 0.41 -21.67
C ILE A 670 -43.35 -0.78 -20.97
N VAL A 671 -42.78 -1.21 -19.84
CA VAL A 671 -43.24 -2.40 -19.11
C VAL A 671 -44.64 -2.16 -18.55
N ASP A 672 -44.86 -1.00 -17.93
CA ASP A 672 -46.10 -0.66 -17.25
C ASP A 672 -47.23 -0.32 -18.26
N GLY A 673 -46.90 0.38 -19.35
CA GLY A 673 -47.85 0.90 -20.34
C GLY A 673 -47.93 0.12 -21.66
N PHE A 674 -47.41 -1.11 -21.70
CA PHE A 674 -47.26 -1.85 -22.97
C PHE A 674 -48.60 -2.08 -23.68
N LYS A 675 -49.67 -2.27 -22.92
CA LYS A 675 -51.02 -2.50 -23.45
C LYS A 675 -51.53 -1.25 -24.16
N GLU A 676 -51.46 -0.09 -23.50
CA GLU A 676 -51.89 1.21 -24.00
C GLU A 676 -51.08 1.63 -25.23
N LEU A 677 -49.77 1.36 -25.21
CA LEU A 677 -48.89 1.58 -26.36
C LEU A 677 -49.24 0.65 -27.53
N SER A 678 -49.71 -0.57 -27.27
CA SER A 678 -50.01 -1.55 -28.32
C SER A 678 -51.34 -1.30 -29.04
N LEU A 679 -52.27 -0.56 -28.44
CA LEU A 679 -53.56 -0.20 -29.06
C LEU A 679 -53.41 0.73 -30.26
N GLN A 680 -52.42 1.63 -30.23
CA GLN A 680 -52.24 2.64 -31.27
C GLN A 680 -50.82 2.59 -31.80
N VAL A 681 -50.67 2.12 -33.04
CA VAL A 681 -49.36 2.04 -33.70
C VAL A 681 -48.65 3.39 -33.72
N ASN A 682 -49.37 4.49 -33.95
CA ASN A 682 -48.80 5.85 -33.90
C ASN A 682 -48.25 6.22 -32.51
N LYS A 683 -49.00 5.94 -31.44
CA LYS A 683 -48.51 6.15 -30.05
C LYS A 683 -47.28 5.28 -29.77
N LYS A 684 -47.29 4.01 -30.20
CA LYS A 684 -46.15 3.10 -30.10
C LYS A 684 -44.92 3.63 -30.82
N ILE A 685 -45.09 4.18 -32.02
CA ILE A 685 -44.02 4.79 -32.80
C ILE A 685 -43.48 6.03 -32.09
N LEU A 686 -44.35 6.92 -31.60
CA LEU A 686 -43.95 8.13 -30.86
C LEU A 686 -43.15 7.79 -29.60
N TYR A 687 -43.68 6.88 -28.77
CA TYR A 687 -43.02 6.46 -27.54
C TYR A 687 -41.72 5.70 -27.82
N ARG A 688 -41.70 4.81 -28.82
CA ARG A 688 -40.48 4.15 -29.30
C ARG A 688 -39.44 5.19 -29.71
N ASN A 689 -39.85 6.23 -30.46
CA ASN A 689 -38.95 7.29 -30.88
C ASN A 689 -38.42 8.09 -29.68
N GLU A 690 -39.25 8.37 -28.68
CA GLU A 690 -38.83 9.02 -27.44
C GLU A 690 -37.81 8.18 -26.66
N VAL A 691 -38.05 6.87 -26.48
CA VAL A 691 -37.12 5.92 -25.86
C VAL A 691 -35.80 5.87 -26.64
N ILE A 692 -35.86 5.75 -27.97
CA ILE A 692 -34.67 5.73 -28.83
C ILE A 692 -33.92 7.06 -28.74
N ASN A 693 -34.61 8.20 -28.70
CA ASN A 693 -34.00 9.52 -28.58
C ASN A 693 -33.34 9.71 -27.21
N SER A 694 -33.98 9.27 -26.13
CA SER A 694 -33.38 9.26 -24.79
C SER A 694 -32.17 8.32 -24.71
N ALA A 695 -32.25 7.13 -25.33
CA ALA A 695 -31.12 6.22 -25.44
C ALA A 695 -29.96 6.85 -26.23
N LYS A 696 -30.24 7.57 -27.32
CA LYS A 696 -29.25 8.33 -28.08
C LYS A 696 -28.65 9.47 -27.26
N ALA A 697 -29.46 10.22 -26.51
CA ALA A 697 -28.99 11.30 -25.62
C ALA A 697 -28.08 10.75 -24.52
N TYR A 698 -28.50 9.68 -23.84
CA TYR A 698 -27.69 8.96 -22.87
C TYR A 698 -26.37 8.47 -23.49
N ARG A 699 -26.42 7.78 -24.63
CA ARG A 699 -25.23 7.32 -25.36
C ARG A 699 -24.30 8.49 -25.65
N ASN A 700 -24.80 9.59 -26.23
CA ASN A 700 -23.99 10.73 -26.61
C ASN A 700 -23.35 11.40 -25.38
N LYS A 701 -24.11 11.66 -24.31
CA LYS A 701 -23.58 12.24 -23.07
C LYS A 701 -22.58 11.32 -22.39
N ARG A 702 -22.86 10.01 -22.36
CA ARG A 702 -21.96 9.01 -21.80
C ARG A 702 -20.65 8.92 -22.59
N SER A 703 -20.73 8.85 -23.92
CA SER A 703 -19.55 8.87 -24.79
C SER A 703 -18.74 10.16 -24.61
N VAL A 704 -19.38 11.33 -24.50
CA VAL A 704 -18.68 12.58 -24.21
C VAL A 704 -17.97 12.50 -22.85
N ALA A 705 -18.61 11.98 -21.80
CA ALA A 705 -18.00 11.82 -20.48
C ALA A 705 -16.78 10.89 -20.54
N ASP A 706 -16.92 9.72 -21.17
CA ASP A 706 -15.84 8.74 -21.32
C ASP A 706 -14.69 9.30 -22.17
N ILE A 707 -14.96 9.99 -23.29
CA ILE A 707 -13.94 10.64 -24.13
C ILE A 707 -13.22 11.77 -23.36
N ARG A 708 -13.96 12.58 -22.59
CA ARG A 708 -13.37 13.63 -21.74
C ARG A 708 -12.46 13.03 -20.67
N PHE A 709 -12.85 11.90 -20.10
CA PHE A 709 -12.01 11.16 -19.16
C PHE A 709 -10.77 10.57 -19.84
N ILE A 710 -10.90 9.93 -21.00
CA ILE A 710 -9.75 9.42 -21.77
C ILE A 710 -8.77 10.57 -22.07
N ASN A 711 -9.25 11.72 -22.52
CA ASN A 711 -8.39 12.88 -22.76
C ASN A 711 -7.69 13.36 -21.47
N ALA A 712 -8.40 13.39 -20.34
CA ALA A 712 -7.80 13.74 -19.05
C ALA A 712 -6.74 12.73 -18.60
N PHE A 713 -7.03 11.43 -18.78
CA PHE A 713 -6.12 10.33 -18.49
C PHE A 713 -4.86 10.41 -19.36
N LEU A 714 -5.01 10.61 -20.68
CA LEU A 714 -3.91 10.77 -21.63
C LEU A 714 -3.04 11.98 -21.29
N VAL A 715 -3.62 13.09 -20.78
CA VAL A 715 -2.83 14.21 -20.26
C VAL A 715 -1.99 13.77 -19.07
N GLY A 716 -2.57 13.04 -18.11
CA GLY A 716 -1.83 12.49 -16.96
C GLY A 716 -0.69 11.55 -17.38
N GLU A 717 -0.95 10.63 -18.30
CA GLU A 717 0.05 9.70 -18.83
C GLU A 717 1.15 10.41 -19.63
N SER A 718 0.80 11.39 -20.47
CA SER A 718 1.75 12.20 -21.23
C SER A 718 2.67 13.01 -20.32
N LEU A 719 2.13 13.53 -19.21
CA LEU A 719 2.93 14.25 -18.20
C LEU A 719 4.02 13.36 -17.60
N LEU A 720 3.79 12.05 -17.44
CA LEU A 720 4.83 11.12 -16.98
C LEU A 720 5.93 10.91 -18.02
N LEU A 721 5.57 10.85 -19.31
CA LEU A 721 6.56 10.77 -20.38
C LEU A 721 7.41 12.04 -20.46
N VAL A 722 6.79 13.20 -20.24
CA VAL A 722 7.52 14.48 -20.12
C VAL A 722 8.44 14.46 -18.90
N LEU A 723 7.97 13.97 -17.74
CA LEU A 723 8.81 13.80 -16.55
C LEU A 723 10.05 12.96 -16.85
N LEU A 724 9.87 11.83 -17.55
CA LEU A 724 10.95 10.96 -17.96
C LEU A 724 11.95 11.69 -18.87
N ALA A 725 11.47 12.44 -19.87
CA ALA A 725 12.30 13.21 -20.78
C ALA A 725 13.08 14.32 -20.06
N VAL A 726 12.45 15.04 -19.13
CA VAL A 726 13.12 16.06 -18.31
C VAL A 726 14.23 15.43 -17.48
N VAL A 727 13.97 14.28 -16.86
CA VAL A 727 15.00 13.58 -16.08
C VAL A 727 16.13 13.07 -16.97
N ALA A 728 15.82 12.46 -18.11
CA ALA A 728 16.82 11.92 -19.02
C ALA A 728 17.70 13.00 -19.67
N PHE A 729 17.13 14.15 -20.04
CA PHE A 729 17.83 15.17 -20.84
C PHE A 729 18.28 16.39 -20.05
N CYS A 730 17.52 16.82 -19.03
CA CYS A 730 17.83 18.02 -18.27
C CYS A 730 18.73 17.72 -17.06
N VAL A 731 18.54 16.60 -16.34
CA VAL A 731 19.33 16.30 -15.14
C VAL A 731 20.84 16.22 -15.44
N PRO A 732 21.32 15.51 -16.49
CA PRO A 732 22.75 15.50 -16.80
C PRO A 732 23.33 16.88 -17.16
N LYS A 733 22.48 17.82 -17.62
CA LYS A 733 22.90 19.20 -17.96
C LYS A 733 22.85 20.14 -16.77
N LEU A 734 21.82 20.02 -15.92
CA LEU A 734 21.63 20.86 -14.73
C LEU A 734 22.53 20.42 -13.57
N TYR A 735 22.84 19.13 -13.50
CA TYR A 735 23.69 18.53 -12.48
C TYR A 735 24.84 17.74 -13.14
N PRO A 736 25.86 18.41 -13.72
CA PRO A 736 26.97 17.74 -14.41
C PRO A 736 27.83 16.87 -13.48
N GLU A 737 27.75 17.10 -12.17
CA GLU A 737 28.40 16.33 -11.12
C GLU A 737 27.82 14.90 -11.00
N ILE A 738 26.59 14.67 -11.48
CA ILE A 738 25.90 13.39 -11.33
C ILE A 738 26.31 12.42 -12.44
N PRO A 739 26.77 11.21 -12.11
CA PRO A 739 27.14 10.22 -13.12
C PRO A 739 25.97 9.83 -14.04
N VAL A 740 26.28 9.56 -15.31
CA VAL A 740 25.28 9.17 -16.32
C VAL A 740 24.51 7.92 -15.90
N TYR A 741 25.17 6.93 -15.29
CA TYR A 741 24.50 5.72 -14.82
C TYR A 741 23.47 6.01 -13.70
N THR A 742 23.71 7.04 -12.89
CA THR A 742 22.77 7.50 -11.86
C THR A 742 21.52 8.07 -12.51
N ALA A 743 21.66 8.90 -13.55
CA ALA A 743 20.53 9.40 -14.32
C ALA A 743 19.75 8.26 -15.01
N LEU A 744 20.44 7.25 -15.56
CA LEU A 744 19.81 6.05 -16.12
C LEU A 744 19.01 5.26 -15.07
N ASN A 745 19.53 5.12 -13.85
CA ASN A 745 18.80 4.48 -12.75
C ASN A 745 17.50 5.23 -12.43
N PHE A 746 17.53 6.57 -12.37
CA PHE A 746 16.32 7.38 -12.20
C PHE A 746 15.30 7.12 -13.32
N VAL A 747 15.74 7.08 -14.58
CA VAL A 747 14.88 6.80 -15.75
C VAL A 747 14.22 5.40 -15.63
N ILE A 748 14.99 4.36 -15.31
CA ILE A 748 14.47 2.99 -15.15
C ILE A 748 13.42 2.92 -14.02
N ILE A 749 13.71 3.57 -12.90
CA ILE A 749 12.82 3.59 -11.74
C ILE A 749 11.52 4.37 -12.06
N LEU A 750 11.60 5.49 -12.76
CA LEU A 750 10.44 6.25 -13.21
C LEU A 750 9.58 5.49 -14.23
N LEU A 751 10.19 4.69 -15.12
CA LEU A 751 9.46 3.79 -16.01
C LEU A 751 8.63 2.77 -15.23
N TYR A 752 9.17 2.24 -14.13
CA TYR A 752 8.43 1.33 -13.25
C TYR A 752 7.22 2.01 -12.59
N MET A 753 7.31 3.31 -12.29
CA MET A 753 6.22 4.07 -11.68
C MET A 753 5.01 4.28 -12.60
N ILE A 754 5.14 4.08 -13.91
CA ILE A 754 4.03 4.27 -14.86
C ILE A 754 2.80 3.42 -14.46
N GLY A 755 3.00 2.15 -14.09
CA GLY A 755 1.91 1.26 -13.67
C GLY A 755 1.17 1.74 -12.40
N PRO A 756 1.87 1.93 -11.27
CA PRO A 756 1.30 2.48 -10.05
C PRO A 756 0.58 3.82 -10.27
N ILE A 757 1.18 4.74 -11.03
CA ILE A 757 0.57 6.05 -11.28
C ILE A 757 -0.68 5.91 -12.15
N ASN A 758 -0.66 5.13 -13.23
CA ASN A 758 -1.85 4.89 -14.06
C ASN A 758 -2.99 4.27 -13.25
N THR A 759 -2.68 3.43 -12.26
CA THR A 759 -3.67 2.90 -11.31
C THR A 759 -4.27 4.01 -10.44
N ILE A 760 -3.44 4.93 -9.93
CA ILE A 760 -3.91 6.08 -9.13
C ILE A 760 -4.82 6.98 -9.98
N LEU A 761 -4.40 7.32 -11.20
CA LEU A 761 -5.16 8.16 -12.13
C LEU A 761 -6.49 7.48 -12.52
N GLY A 762 -6.47 6.17 -12.78
CA GLY A 762 -7.64 5.38 -13.14
C GLY A 762 -8.66 5.17 -12.01
N ALA A 763 -8.24 5.28 -10.75
CA ALA A 763 -9.12 5.07 -9.59
C ALA A 763 -10.12 6.21 -9.35
N VAL A 764 -9.86 7.42 -9.86
CA VAL A 764 -10.63 8.63 -9.52
C VAL A 764 -12.12 8.51 -9.86
N PRO A 765 -12.54 8.10 -11.08
CA PRO A 765 -13.98 7.99 -11.40
C PRO A 765 -14.70 6.95 -10.54
N GLN A 766 -14.03 5.84 -10.22
CA GLN A 766 -14.60 4.76 -9.43
C GLN A 766 -14.83 5.22 -7.98
N LEU A 767 -13.89 5.97 -7.39
CA LEU A 767 -14.07 6.56 -6.06
C LEU A 767 -15.21 7.59 -6.00
N LEU A 768 -15.39 8.38 -7.05
CA LEU A 768 -16.52 9.31 -7.13
C LEU A 768 -17.85 8.58 -7.23
N GLN A 769 -17.93 7.52 -8.05
CA GLN A 769 -19.12 6.69 -8.17
C GLN A 769 -19.44 5.99 -6.85
N PHE A 770 -18.43 5.43 -6.18
CA PHE A 770 -18.53 4.87 -4.83
C PHE A 770 -19.16 5.87 -3.85
N LYS A 771 -18.60 7.08 -3.76
CA LYS A 771 -19.10 8.12 -2.83
C LYS A 771 -20.59 8.40 -3.05
N ILE A 772 -21.01 8.49 -4.31
CA ILE A 772 -22.42 8.79 -4.62
C ILE A 772 -23.33 7.58 -4.30
N ALA A 773 -22.93 6.36 -4.65
CA ALA A 773 -23.70 5.16 -4.31
C ALA A 773 -23.84 5.00 -2.79
N TRP A 774 -22.76 5.23 -2.05
CA TRP A 774 -22.77 5.23 -0.59
C TRP A 774 -23.75 6.26 -0.02
N GLN A 775 -23.71 7.50 -0.50
CA GLN A 775 -24.64 8.54 -0.07
C GLN A 775 -26.11 8.18 -0.34
N LYS A 776 -26.40 7.56 -1.48
CA LYS A 776 -27.77 7.12 -1.82
C LYS A 776 -28.28 6.04 -0.88
N ILE A 777 -27.48 5.02 -0.61
CA ILE A 777 -27.85 3.95 0.33
C ILE A 777 -28.10 4.53 1.72
N GLN A 778 -27.22 5.42 2.20
CA GLN A 778 -27.41 6.08 3.49
C GLN A 778 -28.69 6.93 3.52
N THR A 779 -28.96 7.69 2.45
CA THR A 779 -30.18 8.50 2.33
C THR A 779 -31.43 7.62 2.31
N PHE A 780 -31.39 6.50 1.57
CA PHE A 780 -32.48 5.53 1.51
C PHE A 780 -32.73 4.87 2.87
N LEU A 781 -31.68 4.44 3.57
CA LEU A 781 -31.78 3.89 4.93
C LEU A 781 -32.33 4.90 5.95
N ALA A 782 -32.01 6.18 5.79
CA ALA A 782 -32.51 7.25 6.66
C ALA A 782 -33.98 7.63 6.37
N GLN A 783 -34.40 7.56 5.11
CA GLN A 783 -35.76 7.90 4.69
C GLN A 783 -36.80 6.84 5.07
N ILE A 784 -36.36 5.61 5.35
CA ILE A 784 -37.22 4.51 5.71
C ILE A 784 -37.15 4.35 7.23
N PRO A 785 -38.14 4.80 8.01
CA PRO A 785 -38.14 4.56 9.46
C PRO A 785 -38.50 3.09 9.74
N ALA A 786 -37.81 2.46 10.70
CA ALA A 786 -38.20 1.13 11.15
C ALA A 786 -39.28 1.33 12.21
N ASN A 787 -40.51 0.98 11.88
CA ASN A 787 -41.69 1.26 12.69
C ASN A 787 -42.33 -0.01 13.26
N GLN A 788 -41.81 -1.19 12.90
CA GLN A 788 -42.38 -2.49 13.27
C GLN A 788 -41.30 -3.42 13.84
N GLU A 789 -41.62 -4.11 14.94
CA GLU A 789 -40.77 -5.17 15.51
C GLU A 789 -41.15 -6.54 14.92
N LEU A 790 -40.27 -7.16 14.14
CA LEU A 790 -40.52 -8.49 13.53
C LEU A 790 -40.24 -9.68 14.46
N ASN A 791 -39.80 -9.44 15.69
CA ASN A 791 -39.24 -10.49 16.58
C ASN A 791 -40.26 -11.13 17.53
N LYS A 792 -41.50 -10.65 17.59
CA LYS A 792 -42.58 -11.28 18.35
C LYS A 792 -43.59 -11.86 17.39
N LYS A 793 -43.66 -13.19 17.28
CA LYS A 793 -44.89 -13.82 16.78
C LYS A 793 -46.01 -13.37 17.71
N VAL A 794 -47.12 -12.92 17.14
CA VAL A 794 -48.33 -12.66 17.92
C VAL A 794 -48.76 -14.02 18.49
N GLU A 795 -48.50 -14.25 19.77
CA GLU A 795 -48.90 -15.48 20.45
C GLU A 795 -50.43 -15.53 20.52
N GLY A 796 -51.03 -16.52 19.86
CA GLY A 796 -52.41 -16.90 20.09
C GLY A 796 -53.44 -15.86 19.70
N THR A 797 -53.51 -15.45 18.43
CA THR A 797 -54.82 -15.13 17.84
C THR A 797 -55.62 -16.43 17.80
N THR A 798 -56.31 -16.76 18.90
CA THR A 798 -57.35 -17.79 18.86
C THR A 798 -58.44 -17.26 17.93
N ALA A 799 -58.32 -17.60 16.64
CA ALA A 799 -59.20 -17.23 15.53
C ALA A 799 -60.69 -17.55 15.81
N SER A 800 -60.98 -18.29 16.87
CA SER A 800 -62.29 -18.80 17.25
C SER A 800 -63.12 -17.90 18.18
N ARG A 801 -62.69 -16.67 18.55
CA ARG A 801 -63.45 -15.82 19.52
C ARG A 801 -63.56 -14.32 19.22
N VAL A 802 -63.37 -13.87 17.98
CA VAL A 802 -63.69 -12.46 17.63
C VAL A 802 -65.21 -12.27 17.64
N LYS A 803 -65.74 -11.53 18.63
CA LYS A 803 -67.16 -11.19 18.79
C LYS A 803 -67.53 -9.88 18.11
N SER A 804 -66.62 -8.91 18.09
CA SER A 804 -66.84 -7.63 17.40
C SER A 804 -65.54 -6.92 17.06
N ILE A 805 -65.60 -6.09 16.01
CA ILE A 805 -64.63 -5.04 15.68
C ILE A 805 -65.32 -3.68 15.82
N ARG A 806 -64.67 -2.73 16.49
CA ARG A 806 -65.21 -1.37 16.69
C ARG A 806 -64.18 -0.30 16.33
N LEU A 807 -64.61 0.70 15.58
CA LEU A 807 -63.86 1.92 15.31
C LEU A 807 -64.48 3.03 16.17
N GLU A 808 -63.66 3.71 16.98
CA GLU A 808 -64.09 4.81 17.84
C GLU A 808 -63.35 6.09 17.44
N GLN A 809 -64.11 7.07 16.93
CA GLN A 809 -63.62 8.39 16.49
C GLN A 809 -62.43 8.34 15.52
N VAL A 810 -62.33 7.29 14.70
CA VAL A 810 -61.17 7.09 13.82
C VAL A 810 -61.09 8.21 12.78
N ARG A 811 -59.97 8.93 12.75
CA ARG A 811 -59.65 9.96 11.75
C ARG A 811 -58.31 9.69 11.07
N PHE A 812 -58.19 10.08 9.82
CA PHE A 812 -56.94 9.97 9.05
C PHE A 812 -56.82 11.09 8.02
N HIS A 813 -55.64 11.66 7.86
CA HIS A 813 -55.36 12.72 6.89
C HIS A 813 -54.12 12.36 6.05
N TYR A 814 -54.23 12.54 4.73
CA TYR A 814 -53.08 12.40 3.86
C TYR A 814 -52.12 13.58 4.04
N LYS A 815 -50.99 13.34 4.73
CA LYS A 815 -49.90 14.32 4.84
C LYS A 815 -49.18 14.44 3.49
N ASN A 816 -49.58 15.41 2.66
CA ASN A 816 -48.94 15.74 1.37
C ASN A 816 -48.37 17.17 1.36
N ALA A 817 -47.28 17.37 0.62
CA ALA A 817 -46.57 18.65 0.49
C ALA A 817 -47.30 19.72 -0.36
N GLN A 818 -48.51 19.43 -0.85
CA GLN A 818 -49.26 20.27 -1.80
C GLN A 818 -50.68 20.66 -1.33
N ASN A 819 -50.98 20.58 -0.02
CA ASN A 819 -52.23 21.15 0.55
C ASN A 819 -53.55 20.63 -0.07
N THR A 820 -53.68 19.33 -0.30
CA THR A 820 -54.98 18.70 -0.58
C THR A 820 -55.52 18.04 0.69
N ASP A 821 -56.50 18.67 1.34
CA ASP A 821 -57.13 18.32 2.63
C ASP A 821 -58.08 17.10 2.57
N PHE A 822 -57.75 16.03 1.82
CA PHE A 822 -58.57 14.82 1.87
C PHE A 822 -58.27 14.02 3.15
N GLY A 823 -59.27 13.91 4.01
CA GLY A 823 -59.25 13.14 5.24
C GLY A 823 -60.47 12.26 5.39
N ILE A 824 -60.37 11.24 6.24
CA ILE A 824 -61.46 10.35 6.62
C ILE A 824 -61.79 10.59 8.09
N GLY A 825 -63.08 10.60 8.41
CA GLY A 825 -63.59 10.56 9.78
C GLY A 825 -64.09 11.90 10.33
N PRO A 826 -64.51 11.90 11.62
CA PRO A 826 -64.47 10.77 12.56
C PRO A 826 -65.41 9.63 12.14
N ILE A 827 -64.89 8.40 12.15
CA ILE A 827 -65.66 7.18 11.87
C ILE A 827 -65.97 6.47 13.19
N ASN A 828 -67.26 6.18 13.41
CA ASN A 828 -67.72 5.32 14.48
C ASN A 828 -68.49 4.15 13.85
N LEU A 829 -67.99 2.94 14.05
CA LEU A 829 -68.55 1.74 13.41
C LEU A 829 -68.35 0.54 14.34
N GLU A 830 -69.38 -0.25 14.58
CA GLU A 830 -69.28 -1.54 15.27
C GLU A 830 -69.85 -2.64 14.39
N ILE A 831 -69.10 -3.73 14.22
CA ILE A 831 -69.52 -4.91 13.45
C ILE A 831 -69.35 -6.13 14.35
N LYS A 832 -70.41 -6.91 14.49
CA LYS A 832 -70.47 -8.09 15.34
C LYS A 832 -70.25 -9.37 14.52
N SER A 833 -69.78 -10.42 15.18
CA SER A 833 -69.68 -11.77 14.65
C SER A 833 -71.01 -12.22 14.04
N GLY A 834 -70.95 -12.79 12.84
CA GLY A 834 -72.15 -13.16 12.08
C GLY A 834 -72.89 -11.97 11.46
N GLN A 835 -72.22 -10.83 11.24
CA GLN A 835 -72.76 -9.73 10.45
C GLN A 835 -72.00 -9.57 9.13
N ILE A 836 -72.76 -9.23 8.08
CA ILE A 836 -72.26 -8.79 6.79
C ILE A 836 -72.54 -7.29 6.68
N ILE A 837 -71.52 -6.48 6.43
CA ILE A 837 -71.69 -5.07 6.12
C ILE A 837 -71.21 -4.75 4.72
N PHE A 838 -71.93 -3.88 4.02
CA PHE A 838 -71.50 -3.33 2.74
C PHE A 838 -71.05 -1.89 2.89
N ILE A 839 -69.94 -1.55 2.26
CA ILE A 839 -69.44 -0.17 2.18
C ILE A 839 -69.55 0.27 0.72
N ILE A 840 -70.35 1.29 0.48
CA ILE A 840 -70.69 1.81 -0.85
C ILE A 840 -70.31 3.28 -0.96
N GLY A 841 -70.31 3.85 -2.17
CA GLY A 841 -70.04 5.27 -2.39
C GLY A 841 -69.28 5.56 -3.68
N GLY A 842 -69.24 6.82 -4.10
CA GLY A 842 -68.58 7.22 -5.35
C GLY A 842 -67.06 6.94 -5.37
N ASN A 843 -66.46 6.98 -6.56
CA ASN A 843 -65.00 6.93 -6.68
C ASN A 843 -64.37 8.12 -5.95
N GLY A 844 -63.31 7.87 -5.18
CA GLY A 844 -62.67 8.91 -4.36
C GLY A 844 -63.33 9.20 -3.00
N SER A 845 -64.46 8.57 -2.65
CA SER A 845 -65.16 8.86 -1.38
C SER A 845 -64.47 8.39 -0.10
N GLY A 846 -63.37 7.63 -0.22
CA GLY A 846 -62.56 7.16 0.91
C GLY A 846 -62.68 5.67 1.26
N LYS A 847 -63.49 4.87 0.54
CA LYS A 847 -63.72 3.43 0.81
C LYS A 847 -62.45 2.61 1.00
N THR A 848 -61.52 2.64 0.04
CA THR A 848 -60.25 1.89 0.12
C THR A 848 -59.34 2.40 1.24
N THR A 849 -59.37 3.70 1.54
CA THR A 849 -58.58 4.23 2.67
C THR A 849 -59.19 3.79 4.01
N LEU A 850 -60.52 3.75 4.13
CA LEU A 850 -61.19 3.15 5.27
C LEU A 850 -60.86 1.65 5.39
N ALA A 851 -60.83 0.90 4.29
CA ALA A 851 -60.38 -0.50 4.31
C ALA A 851 -58.95 -0.64 4.83
N LYS A 852 -58.02 0.20 4.36
CA LYS A 852 -56.63 0.22 4.85
C LYS A 852 -56.53 0.56 6.35
N LEU A 853 -57.42 1.40 6.88
CA LEU A 853 -57.48 1.72 8.32
C LEU A 853 -58.06 0.56 9.14
N ILE A 854 -59.15 -0.05 8.68
CA ILE A 854 -59.81 -1.19 9.35
C ILE A 854 -58.86 -2.40 9.45
N THR A 855 -58.09 -2.68 8.39
CA THR A 855 -57.12 -3.78 8.37
C THR A 855 -55.78 -3.45 9.03
N GLY A 856 -55.57 -2.20 9.44
CA GLY A 856 -54.34 -1.75 10.08
C GLY A 856 -53.16 -1.51 9.12
N LEU A 857 -53.37 -1.58 7.79
CA LEU A 857 -52.36 -1.18 6.81
C LEU A 857 -51.95 0.29 6.98
N TYR A 858 -52.92 1.14 7.35
CA TYR A 858 -52.73 2.52 7.78
C TYR A 858 -53.06 2.63 9.27
N ALA A 859 -52.26 3.41 10.01
CA ALA A 859 -52.59 3.80 11.38
C ALA A 859 -53.47 5.05 11.36
N PRO A 860 -54.51 5.13 12.22
CA PRO A 860 -55.29 6.34 12.37
C PRO A 860 -54.46 7.48 12.97
N ASP A 861 -54.72 8.73 12.57
CA ASP A 861 -54.12 9.92 13.20
C ASP A 861 -54.78 10.24 14.55
N ASP A 862 -56.07 9.91 14.70
CA ASP A 862 -56.87 10.09 15.92
C ASP A 862 -57.92 8.97 16.03
N GLY A 863 -58.37 8.66 17.25
CA GLY A 863 -59.28 7.55 17.55
C GLY A 863 -58.59 6.18 17.65
N THR A 864 -59.38 5.11 17.81
CA THR A 864 -58.86 3.74 18.03
C THR A 864 -59.71 2.66 17.38
N VAL A 865 -59.06 1.55 17.01
CA VAL A 865 -59.72 0.31 16.56
C VAL A 865 -59.63 -0.73 17.67
N LEU A 866 -60.76 -1.33 18.02
CA LEU A 866 -60.89 -2.33 19.07
C LEU A 866 -61.38 -3.67 18.50
N ILE A 867 -60.83 -4.77 19.00
CA ILE A 867 -61.36 -6.13 18.80
C ILE A 867 -61.83 -6.61 20.17
N ASN A 868 -63.07 -7.07 20.30
CA ASN A 868 -63.64 -7.51 21.59
C ASN A 868 -63.52 -6.46 22.72
N ASN A 869 -63.64 -5.17 22.39
CA ASN A 869 -63.41 -4.02 23.28
C ASN A 869 -61.96 -3.84 23.78
N GLU A 870 -61.00 -4.60 23.25
CA GLU A 870 -59.58 -4.40 23.53
C GLU A 870 -58.94 -3.61 22.39
N LYS A 871 -58.16 -2.59 22.74
CA LYS A 871 -57.41 -1.80 21.76
C LYS A 871 -56.31 -2.66 21.15
N ILE A 872 -56.34 -2.82 19.84
CA ILE A 872 -55.31 -3.54 19.09
C ILE A 872 -54.42 -2.52 18.36
N ASP A 873 -53.11 -2.74 18.39
CA ASP A 873 -52.18 -1.96 17.58
C ASP A 873 -52.46 -2.20 16.09
N SER A 874 -52.49 -1.14 15.27
CA SER A 874 -52.73 -1.24 13.83
C SER A 874 -51.83 -2.27 13.16
N HIS A 875 -50.61 -2.43 13.64
CA HIS A 875 -49.64 -3.42 13.18
C HIS A 875 -50.09 -4.87 13.28
N ASN A 876 -50.89 -5.20 14.31
CA ASN A 876 -51.35 -6.55 14.59
C ASN A 876 -52.79 -6.79 14.10
N LEU A 877 -53.51 -5.75 13.69
CA LEU A 877 -54.89 -5.88 13.20
C LEU A 877 -54.98 -6.85 12.01
N GLY A 878 -54.00 -6.83 11.10
CA GLY A 878 -53.97 -7.67 9.91
C GLY A 878 -54.04 -9.18 10.20
N GLU A 879 -53.59 -9.65 11.36
CA GLU A 879 -53.61 -11.07 11.76
C GLU A 879 -55.04 -11.62 11.96
N TYR A 880 -56.06 -10.75 12.03
CA TYR A 880 -57.46 -11.12 12.15
C TYR A 880 -58.20 -11.13 10.79
N PHE A 881 -57.54 -10.72 9.71
CA PHE A 881 -58.17 -10.50 8.41
C PHE A 881 -57.67 -11.45 7.34
N SER A 882 -58.61 -11.97 6.56
CA SER A 882 -58.36 -12.46 5.20
C SER A 882 -58.94 -11.47 4.21
N THR A 883 -58.12 -11.01 3.26
CA THR A 883 -58.51 -9.89 2.39
C THR A 883 -58.26 -10.16 0.92
N VAL A 884 -59.16 -9.65 0.08
CA VAL A 884 -58.90 -9.47 -1.35
C VAL A 884 -59.05 -7.98 -1.67
N PHE A 885 -57.92 -7.27 -1.69
CA PHE A 885 -57.85 -5.86 -2.10
C PHE A 885 -57.92 -5.69 -3.63
N SER A 886 -58.27 -4.50 -4.10
CA SER A 886 -58.15 -4.12 -5.51
C SER A 886 -57.14 -2.97 -5.67
N PRO A 887 -55.96 -3.18 -6.28
CA PRO A 887 -55.41 -4.44 -6.79
C PRO A 887 -54.82 -5.36 -5.69
N PHE A 888 -54.77 -6.67 -5.94
CA PHE A 888 -54.16 -7.69 -5.07
C PHE A 888 -52.93 -8.35 -5.72
N HIS A 889 -52.14 -9.04 -4.90
CA HIS A 889 -51.02 -9.88 -5.33
C HIS A 889 -51.22 -11.34 -4.89
N LEU A 890 -50.79 -12.28 -5.73
CA LEU A 890 -50.75 -13.71 -5.41
C LEU A 890 -49.29 -14.15 -5.38
N PHE A 891 -48.86 -14.69 -4.24
CA PHE A 891 -47.56 -15.34 -4.13
C PHE A 891 -47.66 -16.76 -4.69
N GLU A 892 -46.59 -17.27 -5.30
CA GLU A 892 -46.56 -18.68 -5.72
C GLU A 892 -46.65 -19.64 -4.54
N LYS A 893 -46.09 -19.23 -3.39
CA LYS A 893 -46.13 -19.98 -2.13
C LYS A 893 -47.21 -19.41 -1.21
N LEU A 894 -47.97 -20.30 -0.58
CA LEU A 894 -48.90 -20.02 0.49
C LEU A 894 -48.13 -19.86 1.80
N TYR A 895 -48.11 -18.63 2.32
CA TYR A 895 -47.50 -18.32 3.62
C TYR A 895 -48.59 -18.35 4.70
N ASN A 896 -48.26 -18.86 5.89
CA ASN A 896 -49.18 -18.99 7.03
C ASN A 896 -50.39 -19.94 6.83
N ILE A 897 -50.30 -20.87 5.86
CA ILE A 897 -51.31 -21.92 5.63
C ILE A 897 -50.59 -23.26 5.60
N ASP A 898 -51.02 -24.20 6.45
CA ASP A 898 -50.59 -25.59 6.35
C ASP A 898 -51.57 -26.37 5.46
N CYS A 899 -51.14 -26.71 4.25
CA CYS A 899 -51.96 -27.45 3.29
C CYS A 899 -51.98 -28.95 3.56
N ALA A 900 -51.09 -29.49 4.41
CA ALA A 900 -51.01 -30.93 4.68
C ALA A 900 -52.34 -31.45 5.25
N ASP A 901 -52.96 -30.69 6.14
CA ASP A 901 -54.22 -31.05 6.81
C ASP A 901 -55.48 -30.53 6.08
N LYS A 902 -55.31 -29.87 4.93
CA LYS A 902 -56.41 -29.21 4.18
C LYS A 902 -56.65 -29.78 2.78
N GLY A 903 -56.08 -30.94 2.44
CA GLY A 903 -56.14 -31.54 1.10
C GLY A 903 -57.56 -31.67 0.52
N GLU A 904 -58.51 -32.21 1.30
CA GLU A 904 -59.91 -32.34 0.86
C GLU A 904 -60.59 -30.99 0.64
N SER A 905 -60.33 -30.02 1.52
CA SER A 905 -60.87 -28.66 1.39
C SER A 905 -60.30 -27.96 0.17
N ILE A 906 -58.99 -28.09 -0.08
CA ILE A 906 -58.33 -27.53 -1.26
C ILE A 906 -58.96 -28.08 -2.54
N GLN A 907 -59.11 -29.41 -2.65
CA GLN A 907 -59.70 -30.03 -3.82
C GLN A 907 -61.15 -29.54 -4.02
N LYS A 908 -61.96 -29.56 -2.96
CA LYS A 908 -63.33 -29.05 -2.99
C LYS A 908 -63.42 -27.60 -3.46
N TYR A 909 -62.55 -26.71 -2.98
CA TYR A 909 -62.57 -25.29 -3.39
C TYR A 909 -62.01 -25.06 -4.79
N LEU A 910 -61.03 -25.85 -5.22
CA LEU A 910 -60.56 -25.83 -6.61
C LEU A 910 -61.66 -26.27 -7.58
N GLU A 911 -62.48 -27.24 -7.20
CA GLU A 911 -63.64 -27.66 -8.00
C GLU A 911 -64.75 -26.61 -7.98
N LEU A 912 -65.12 -26.14 -6.78
CA LEU A 912 -66.17 -25.13 -6.59
C LEU A 912 -65.90 -23.82 -7.34
N LEU A 913 -64.62 -23.45 -7.45
CA LEU A 913 -64.18 -22.23 -8.13
C LEU A 913 -63.73 -22.47 -9.57
N ASP A 914 -63.88 -23.69 -10.11
CA ASP A 914 -63.50 -24.08 -11.48
C ASP A 914 -62.04 -23.73 -11.81
N LEU A 915 -61.15 -24.16 -10.89
CA LEU A 915 -59.69 -24.01 -10.96
C LEU A 915 -58.95 -25.36 -10.97
N GLU A 916 -59.62 -26.47 -10.67
CA GLU A 916 -59.08 -27.85 -10.59
C GLU A 916 -58.22 -28.26 -11.82
N LYS A 917 -58.61 -27.81 -13.02
CA LYS A 917 -57.94 -28.14 -14.29
C LYS A 917 -56.77 -27.21 -14.61
N LYS A 918 -56.56 -26.17 -13.82
CA LYS A 918 -55.61 -25.08 -14.07
C LYS A 918 -54.56 -24.96 -12.98
N VAL A 919 -54.92 -25.23 -11.74
CA VAL A 919 -54.07 -25.06 -10.56
C VAL A 919 -54.18 -26.30 -9.69
N THR A 920 -53.02 -26.79 -9.26
CA THR A 920 -52.88 -27.79 -8.21
C THR A 920 -52.04 -27.16 -7.10
N ILE A 921 -52.20 -27.64 -5.87
CA ILE A 921 -51.44 -27.17 -4.70
C ILE A 921 -50.65 -28.34 -4.13
N SER A 922 -49.33 -28.19 -4.08
CA SER A 922 -48.41 -29.16 -3.49
C SER A 922 -47.31 -28.44 -2.72
N ASP A 923 -46.90 -28.94 -1.56
CA ASP A 923 -45.88 -28.33 -0.69
C ASP A 923 -46.12 -26.84 -0.40
N ASN A 924 -47.38 -26.49 -0.09
CA ASN A 924 -47.84 -25.12 0.12
C ASN A 924 -47.54 -24.18 -1.07
N LYS A 925 -47.48 -24.70 -2.30
CA LYS A 925 -47.19 -23.93 -3.52
C LYS A 925 -48.25 -24.18 -4.60
N TYR A 926 -48.67 -23.12 -5.27
CA TYR A 926 -49.48 -23.22 -6.48
C TYR A 926 -48.64 -23.72 -7.66
N SER A 927 -49.19 -24.59 -8.50
CA SER A 927 -48.54 -25.02 -9.75
C SER A 927 -48.43 -23.91 -10.79
N SER A 928 -49.36 -22.94 -10.79
CA SER A 928 -49.32 -21.74 -11.62
C SER A 928 -50.15 -20.61 -11.02
N ILE A 929 -49.67 -19.37 -11.16
CA ILE A 929 -50.44 -18.13 -10.89
C ILE A 929 -50.73 -17.34 -12.17
N ASN A 930 -50.30 -17.86 -13.33
CA ASN A 930 -50.53 -17.25 -14.63
C ASN A 930 -51.93 -17.59 -15.16
N LEU A 931 -52.93 -16.87 -14.63
CA LEU A 931 -54.36 -17.11 -14.88
C LEU A 931 -55.05 -15.84 -15.39
N SER A 932 -56.28 -15.97 -15.92
CA SER A 932 -57.10 -14.80 -16.27
C SER A 932 -57.41 -13.95 -15.02
N ALA A 933 -57.77 -12.67 -15.19
CA ALA A 933 -58.05 -11.78 -14.07
C ALA A 933 -59.13 -12.34 -13.11
N GLY A 934 -60.24 -12.85 -13.66
CA GLY A 934 -61.30 -13.49 -12.90
C GLY A 934 -60.84 -14.77 -12.19
N GLN A 935 -60.04 -15.61 -12.86
CA GLN A 935 -59.43 -16.81 -12.25
C GLN A 935 -58.45 -16.45 -11.11
N ARG A 936 -57.64 -15.39 -11.28
CA ARG A 936 -56.76 -14.89 -10.20
C ARG A 936 -57.56 -14.38 -9.01
N LYS A 937 -58.66 -13.64 -9.23
CA LYS A 937 -59.57 -13.19 -8.15
C LYS A 937 -60.22 -14.39 -7.43
N ARG A 938 -60.62 -15.43 -8.18
CA ARG A 938 -61.13 -16.70 -7.62
C ARG A 938 -60.05 -17.43 -6.80
N LEU A 939 -58.82 -17.49 -7.29
CA LEU A 939 -57.70 -18.11 -6.56
C LEU A 939 -57.35 -17.32 -5.29
N ALA A 940 -57.41 -16.00 -5.32
CA ALA A 940 -57.26 -15.16 -4.13
C ALA A 940 -58.38 -15.39 -3.10
N LEU A 941 -59.61 -15.60 -3.57
CA LEU A 941 -60.72 -15.97 -2.69
C LEU A 941 -60.49 -17.34 -2.03
N LEU A 942 -60.02 -18.33 -2.80
CA LEU A 942 -59.62 -19.63 -2.27
C LEU A 942 -58.56 -19.47 -1.18
N GLN A 943 -57.56 -18.62 -1.39
CA GLN A 943 -56.53 -18.34 -0.38
C GLN A 943 -57.14 -17.79 0.91
N CYS A 944 -58.01 -16.78 0.83
CA CYS A 944 -58.72 -16.26 2.00
C CYS A 944 -59.54 -17.33 2.73
N TYR A 945 -60.15 -18.25 1.99
CA TYR A 945 -60.87 -19.36 2.59
C TYR A 945 -59.94 -20.32 3.34
N LEU A 946 -58.78 -20.63 2.76
CA LEU A 946 -57.78 -21.49 3.39
C LEU A 946 -57.10 -20.84 4.61
N GLU A 947 -56.97 -19.51 4.64
CA GLU A 947 -56.50 -18.75 5.81
C GLU A 947 -57.49 -18.85 6.99
N ASP A 948 -58.80 -18.96 6.71
CA ASP A 948 -59.88 -19.13 7.69
C ASP A 948 -59.93 -18.06 8.80
N SER A 949 -59.60 -16.80 8.47
CA SER A 949 -59.61 -15.69 9.42
C SER A 949 -61.01 -15.41 10.03
N PRO A 950 -61.10 -14.78 11.21
CA PRO A 950 -62.38 -14.39 11.80
C PRO A 950 -63.07 -13.22 11.08
N ILE A 951 -62.30 -12.36 10.41
CA ILE A 951 -62.80 -11.18 9.67
C ILE A 951 -62.39 -11.30 8.20
N TYR A 952 -63.32 -11.03 7.29
CA TYR A 952 -63.09 -11.00 5.85
C TYR A 952 -63.32 -9.60 5.30
N LEU A 953 -62.38 -9.12 4.47
CA LEU A 953 -62.56 -7.88 3.72
C LEU A 953 -62.42 -8.12 2.22
N PHE A 954 -63.48 -7.84 1.47
CA PHE A 954 -63.51 -7.96 0.02
C PHE A 954 -63.66 -6.58 -0.61
N ASP A 955 -62.60 -6.07 -1.22
CA ASP A 955 -62.61 -4.77 -1.92
C ASP A 955 -62.93 -4.99 -3.40
N GLU A 956 -64.18 -4.75 -3.79
CA GLU A 956 -64.65 -4.90 -5.17
C GLU A 956 -64.36 -6.28 -5.78
N TRP A 957 -64.43 -7.35 -4.97
CA TRP A 957 -64.13 -8.71 -5.43
C TRP A 957 -65.07 -9.17 -6.55
N ALA A 958 -66.36 -8.88 -6.39
CA ALA A 958 -67.42 -9.23 -7.33
C ALA A 958 -67.31 -8.46 -8.66
N ALA A 959 -66.60 -7.33 -8.66
CA ALA A 959 -66.31 -6.62 -9.89
C ALA A 959 -65.48 -7.52 -10.82
N ASP A 960 -65.75 -7.46 -12.13
CA ASP A 960 -65.10 -8.29 -13.15
C ASP A 960 -65.32 -9.82 -13.02
N GLN A 961 -66.30 -10.28 -12.23
CA GLN A 961 -66.73 -11.68 -12.17
C GLN A 961 -67.91 -11.96 -13.09
N ASP A 962 -68.00 -13.19 -13.61
CA ASP A 962 -69.18 -13.63 -14.35
C ASP A 962 -70.43 -13.68 -13.43
N PRO A 963 -71.65 -13.48 -13.97
CA PRO A 963 -72.87 -13.44 -13.16
C PRO A 963 -73.08 -14.65 -12.25
N SER A 964 -72.65 -15.86 -12.66
CA SER A 964 -72.73 -17.08 -11.87
C SER A 964 -71.85 -17.03 -10.61
N TYR A 965 -70.61 -16.53 -10.73
CA TYR A 965 -69.68 -16.40 -9.60
C TYR A 965 -70.03 -15.21 -8.72
N ARG A 966 -70.58 -14.13 -9.29
CA ARG A 966 -71.15 -13.02 -8.53
C ARG A 966 -72.35 -13.48 -7.69
N LEU A 967 -73.24 -14.27 -8.28
CA LEU A 967 -74.36 -14.88 -7.57
C LEU A 967 -73.88 -15.84 -6.48
N PHE A 968 -72.89 -16.68 -6.78
CA PHE A 968 -72.25 -17.56 -5.80
C PHE A 968 -71.70 -16.77 -4.61
N PHE A 969 -70.95 -15.70 -4.86
CA PHE A 969 -70.38 -14.85 -3.82
C PHE A 969 -71.47 -14.27 -2.92
N TYR A 970 -72.43 -13.54 -3.49
CA TYR A 970 -73.47 -12.86 -2.69
C TYR A 970 -74.51 -13.79 -2.07
N ARG A 971 -74.97 -14.82 -2.79
CA ARG A 971 -76.10 -15.65 -2.35
C ARG A 971 -75.70 -16.97 -1.67
N LYS A 972 -74.44 -17.42 -1.82
CA LYS A 972 -73.93 -18.62 -1.14
C LYS A 972 -72.81 -18.29 -0.16
N LEU A 973 -71.71 -17.72 -0.65
CA LEU A 973 -70.50 -17.56 0.15
C LEU A 973 -70.68 -16.61 1.35
N LEU A 974 -71.15 -15.37 1.15
CA LEU A 974 -71.30 -14.43 2.26
C LEU A 974 -72.32 -14.96 3.31
N PRO A 975 -73.49 -15.51 2.92
CA PRO A 975 -74.39 -16.15 3.88
C PRO A 975 -73.78 -17.35 4.61
N GLU A 976 -72.94 -18.16 3.97
CA GLU A 976 -72.22 -19.27 4.63
C GLU A 976 -71.20 -18.75 5.65
N MET A 977 -70.42 -17.73 5.29
CA MET A 977 -69.49 -17.05 6.20
C MET A 977 -70.22 -16.42 7.40
N LYS A 978 -71.40 -15.84 7.16
CA LYS A 978 -72.27 -15.32 8.22
C LYS A 978 -72.74 -16.43 9.17
N LYS A 979 -73.21 -17.55 8.63
CA LYS A 979 -73.65 -18.72 9.43
C LYS A 979 -72.52 -19.33 10.25
N SER A 980 -71.29 -19.29 9.76
CA SER A 980 -70.11 -19.74 10.51
C SER A 980 -69.57 -18.69 11.49
N GLY A 981 -70.30 -17.59 11.73
CA GLY A 981 -69.97 -16.58 12.73
C GLY A 981 -68.85 -15.62 12.31
N LYS A 982 -68.49 -15.59 11.03
CA LYS A 982 -67.45 -14.67 10.53
C LYS A 982 -68.00 -13.23 10.44
N ILE A 983 -67.11 -12.26 10.56
CA ILE A 983 -67.41 -10.86 10.26
C ILE A 983 -67.04 -10.62 8.80
N VAL A 984 -67.97 -10.07 8.01
CA VAL A 984 -67.75 -9.88 6.57
C VAL A 984 -67.94 -8.42 6.20
N ILE A 985 -66.91 -7.81 5.61
CA ILE A 985 -66.90 -6.44 5.11
C ILE A 985 -66.71 -6.50 3.59
N ALA A 986 -67.72 -6.08 2.83
CA ALA A 986 -67.60 -6.03 1.37
C ALA A 986 -67.74 -4.59 0.87
N ILE A 987 -66.74 -4.10 0.16
CA ILE A 987 -66.87 -2.87 -0.63
C ILE A 987 -67.45 -3.27 -1.98
N THR A 988 -68.63 -2.75 -2.30
CA THR A 988 -69.35 -3.09 -3.53
C THR A 988 -70.20 -1.93 -4.03
N HIS A 989 -70.56 -1.98 -5.31
CA HIS A 989 -71.53 -1.09 -5.95
C HIS A 989 -72.77 -1.84 -6.45
N ASP A 990 -72.90 -3.14 -6.13
CA ASP A 990 -74.01 -3.99 -6.58
C ASP A 990 -75.25 -3.84 -5.68
N ASP A 991 -76.04 -2.81 -5.96
CA ASP A 991 -77.32 -2.50 -5.30
C ASP A 991 -78.33 -3.66 -5.26
N HIS A 992 -78.33 -4.52 -6.28
CA HIS A 992 -79.19 -5.71 -6.40
C HIS A 992 -79.00 -6.74 -5.26
N TYR A 993 -77.91 -6.65 -4.50
CA TYR A 993 -77.59 -7.57 -3.40
C TYR A 993 -77.49 -6.88 -2.05
N PHE A 994 -77.88 -5.61 -1.93
CA PHE A 994 -77.83 -4.88 -0.65
C PHE A 994 -78.68 -5.55 0.44
N ASP A 995 -79.70 -6.31 0.05
CA ASP A 995 -80.53 -7.14 0.94
C ASP A 995 -79.76 -8.25 1.65
N VAL A 996 -78.57 -8.63 1.16
CA VAL A 996 -77.69 -9.62 1.80
C VAL A 996 -76.97 -9.04 3.02
N ALA A 997 -76.73 -7.74 3.04
CA ALA A 997 -76.04 -7.07 4.13
C ALA A 997 -76.98 -6.80 5.32
N ASP A 998 -76.47 -6.93 6.54
CA ASP A 998 -77.16 -6.46 7.74
C ASP A 998 -77.21 -4.93 7.79
N HIS A 999 -76.13 -4.29 7.33
CA HIS A 999 -76.04 -2.83 7.22
C HIS A 999 -75.30 -2.42 5.95
N VAL A 1000 -75.81 -1.40 5.27
CA VAL A 1000 -75.15 -0.75 4.15
C VAL A 1000 -74.70 0.64 4.60
N PHE A 1001 -73.42 0.91 4.46
CA PHE A 1001 -72.82 2.20 4.81
C PHE A 1001 -72.34 2.91 3.57
N LYS A 1002 -72.76 4.16 3.38
CA LYS A 1002 -72.32 5.03 2.29
C LYS A 1002 -71.21 5.95 2.77
N MET A 1003 -70.07 5.85 2.07
CA MET A 1003 -68.95 6.79 2.17
C MET A 1003 -69.14 7.91 1.16
N ASP A 1004 -69.08 9.15 1.63
CA ASP A 1004 -69.17 10.37 0.82
C ASP A 1004 -68.20 11.42 1.36
N ASP A 1005 -67.26 11.87 0.51
CA ASP A 1005 -66.17 12.80 0.86
C ASP A 1005 -65.51 12.55 2.24
N GLY A 1006 -65.16 11.30 2.52
CA GLY A 1006 -64.49 10.90 3.76
C GLY A 1006 -65.38 10.76 5.00
N LYS A 1007 -66.69 11.01 4.87
CA LYS A 1007 -67.71 10.81 5.91
C LYS A 1007 -68.52 9.55 5.65
N MET A 1008 -68.95 8.90 6.73
CA MET A 1008 -69.74 7.67 6.68
C MET A 1008 -71.16 7.93 7.18
N SER A 1009 -72.14 7.43 6.44
CA SER A 1009 -73.57 7.46 6.78
C SER A 1009 -74.18 6.08 6.59
N ILE A 1010 -75.21 5.74 7.37
CA ILE A 1010 -75.96 4.50 7.19
C ILE A 1010 -77.04 4.70 6.12
N VAL A 1011 -77.24 3.71 5.27
CA VAL A 1011 -78.33 3.68 4.29
C VAL A 1011 -79.42 2.76 4.84
N GLU A 1012 -80.62 3.29 5.02
CA GLU A 1012 -81.77 2.47 5.42
C GLU A 1012 -82.17 1.57 4.25
N ILE A 1013 -82.10 0.26 4.47
CA ILE A 1013 -82.55 -0.73 3.51
C ILE A 1013 -84.07 -0.80 3.64
N GLY A 1014 -84.80 -0.19 2.71
CA GLY A 1014 -86.25 -0.24 2.70
C GLY A 1014 -86.75 -1.68 2.62
N THR A 1015 -87.43 -2.16 3.66
CA THR A 1015 -88.17 -3.42 3.63
C THR A 1015 -89.45 -3.20 2.82
N GLY A 1016 -89.35 -3.22 1.49
CA GLY A 1016 -90.51 -2.98 0.64
C GLY A 1016 -90.17 -3.01 -0.84
N ASN A 1017 -91.08 -3.58 -1.61
CA ASN A 1017 -90.97 -3.96 -3.01
C ASN A 1017 -91.02 -2.74 -3.97
N GLU A 1018 -90.13 -1.74 -3.81
CA GLU A 1018 -90.07 -0.56 -4.68
C GLU A 1018 -88.65 -0.30 -5.21
N ASN A 1019 -88.58 -0.17 -6.54
CA ASN A 1019 -87.37 0.11 -7.32
C ASN A 1019 -86.68 1.41 -6.85
N PRO A 1020 -85.41 1.38 -6.41
CA PRO A 1020 -84.65 2.60 -6.12
C PRO A 1020 -84.04 3.16 -7.42
N LYS A 1021 -84.87 3.66 -8.35
CA LYS A 1021 -84.38 4.35 -9.56
C LYS A 1021 -84.43 5.88 -9.50
N ASP A 1022 -85.09 6.48 -8.51
CA ASP A 1022 -85.40 7.91 -8.56
C ASP A 1022 -84.62 8.81 -7.58
N HIS A 1023 -83.47 8.39 -7.06
CA HIS A 1023 -82.66 9.24 -6.15
C HIS A 1023 -81.23 9.58 -6.58
N TYR A 1024 -80.87 9.34 -7.84
CA TYR A 1024 -79.60 9.84 -8.38
C TYR A 1024 -79.85 10.74 -9.60
N GLY A 1025 -79.88 12.06 -9.34
CA GLY A 1025 -80.01 13.08 -10.36
C GLY A 1025 -78.85 13.08 -11.35
N TYR A 1026 -79.09 12.56 -12.56
CA TYR A 1026 -78.26 12.81 -13.73
C TYR A 1026 -78.95 13.87 -14.62
N LYS A 1027 -78.45 15.10 -14.59
CA LYS A 1027 -78.69 16.07 -15.67
C LYS A 1027 -77.72 15.74 -16.81
N THR A 1028 -78.26 15.31 -17.95
CA THR A 1028 -77.55 15.25 -19.23
C THR A 1028 -77.35 16.65 -19.80
N PRO A 1029 -76.14 17.04 -20.26
CA PRO A 1029 -75.97 18.15 -21.18
C PRO A 1029 -76.17 17.68 -22.62
N SER A 1030 -76.95 18.44 -23.38
CA SER A 1030 -77.13 18.31 -24.82
C SER A 1030 -75.82 18.50 -25.58
N LEU A 1031 -75.54 17.60 -26.52
CA LEU A 1031 -74.49 17.72 -27.53
C LEU A 1031 -74.87 18.77 -28.60
N SER A 1032 -73.94 19.68 -28.88
CA SER A 1032 -73.76 20.35 -30.18
C SER A 1032 -72.38 20.00 -30.70
#